data_AF-A0A936QHG2-F1
#
_entry.id   AF-A0A936QHG2-F1
#
_cell.length_a   1.000
_cell.length_b   1.000
_cell.length_c   1.000
_cell.angle_alpha   90.00
_cell.angle_beta   90.00
_cell.angle_gamma   90.00
#
_symmetry.space_group_name_H-M   'P 1'
#
loop_
_entity.id
_entity.type
_entity.pdbx_description
1 polymer ?
#
loop_
_entity_poly.entity_id
_entity_poly.type
_entity_poly.pdbx_seq_one_letter_code
_entity_poly.pdbx_strand_id
1 'polypeptide(L)'
;MKKYFFKFFPVFSSIPIVILLSVFTSTAFSQQKNNSVIPEGFTKEQILGFRDENGMSIFQPDDTTSDAYQTRNFTGFNTGDNYGNSVSSAGDVNGDGYDDIIIGAPYNDGIAVNAGRAYIYYGGLNVNTIADITLSGESAMNYFGFSVSSAGDVNGDGYSDVIVGAFAYSNKGRAYIFLGGAGMNNSADVIMTGDTASYFGYSVASAGDVNSDGYCDVIVGANAYNSQTGGAYIFYGGSGMNNIADVTMTGEAVNNNFGYSVSSAGDVNGDGYCDVIVGAYGYNFYTGKAYVFYGSAGMNNTADLTITGESANMYFGWSVSTAGDVNGDGYDDIIVPSPTYNSSMGKAGIYFGGATMNNTADVILTGPATNYQFGVSVASAGDVNGDGYCDVIVGSDLYSSFTGRAFIFYGGSVMNSTPDFIMTGEGVNNRFSFSAASAGDVNGDGYSDIIVGAYGYSSNTGKAYLYMYGMSGNLYSDILMTGETTSNLFGYSVASAGDVNGDGYCDLIIGAPGFSTNTGRAYIFYGGSDMNNVADVTISGDGPNISFGWSVASAGDVNGDGYCDVIIGAYAYSSYTGKAGIYYGGASMNNVVDVLMIGSAVNYSFGYSVASAGDVNGDGYCDVIVGANDYNTSMGRAYLFYGGSSMNNTADVTMTGEAVSNNFGASVAPAGDVNGDGFSDVLIGAWSYSSNTGRAYIFYGGAVMDNTADVTMTGETSGIKYGVSVASAGDVNGDSYSDVIIGASLFSSSTGRAYLYYGGSNMNNASDVVMTGESTQNYFGISVSPAGDMNKDGYSDIIVGAHGYNNSTGRVYLFFGGAAMNNIADVTMTGEAANIYYGISVASAGDVNGDGSADLIAGAAYYNSNTGRSYVYLNSSPGVIPALISVNDVPDDQGGYVNVRWARSAYDLNINGLVTNYVIERSAITDMNGLNWVVVGTVPAIHNTVYNYEARTASDSGSSGNAMFSFRVSAFTNTPGETWRSDIRNGYSVDNLAPLPPQNLTGMLLVNVVRLDWNANAENDLRQYIVYRNGIKIGVSGTLFFNDNAIMPDSTYVYTIAAEDIHGNIGSLSNEAVITYTLSNIYISIIPEGYYNVSSKLLNMKDTVTTYLHFNVTPYNVIDSAVSVIDSVSYIGSFKFFNAPNGNYYIVIKHRNTIETWSRSGGEQFVSGTVMNYDFTSSSTQAYGSNMIQVDTSPVRFAIYSGDINQDGTIDASDLSETDNDAFNSVSGYVRTDVTGDDFVDAGDVSIVDNNAYNSVSVVLP
;
A
#
# COMPACT_ATOMS: atom_id res chain seq x y z
N MET A 1 -24.47 7.63 9.72
CA MET A 1 -24.94 6.45 10.50
C MET A 1 -26.42 6.59 10.89
N LYS A 2 -27.33 5.67 10.54
CA LYS A 2 -28.75 5.75 11.01
C LYS A 2 -29.56 4.42 11.02
N LYS A 3 -28.89 3.26 11.01
CA LYS A 3 -29.54 1.94 10.81
C LYS A 3 -29.09 0.79 11.73
N TYR A 4 -28.16 1.04 12.66
CA TYR A 4 -27.51 0.02 13.50
C TYR A 4 -27.75 0.18 15.02
N PHE A 5 -28.81 0.90 15.41
CA PHE A 5 -29.17 1.12 16.82
C PHE A 5 -30.41 0.30 17.22
N PHE A 6 -30.29 -1.03 17.32
CA PHE A 6 -31.20 -1.90 18.11
C PHE A 6 -30.71 -3.36 18.20
N LYS A 7 -29.70 -3.61 19.03
CA LYS A 7 -29.40 -4.91 19.69
C LYS A 7 -28.47 -4.64 20.88
N PHE A 8 -28.44 -5.57 21.84
CA PHE A 8 -27.72 -5.47 23.13
C PHE A 8 -28.14 -4.29 24.03
N PHE A 9 -29.05 -4.55 24.97
CA PHE A 9 -28.90 -4.24 26.41
C PHE A 9 -30.19 -4.61 27.18
N PRO A 10 -30.16 -5.64 28.04
CA PRO A 10 -31.20 -5.87 29.05
C PRO A 10 -30.80 -5.24 30.39
N VAL A 11 -31.77 -4.62 31.07
CA VAL A 11 -31.70 -4.19 32.48
C VAL A 11 -30.59 -3.17 32.83
N PHE A 12 -30.94 -1.89 32.70
CA PHE A 12 -31.04 -1.00 33.87
C PHE A 12 -32.19 0.00 33.67
N SER A 13 -32.91 0.33 34.74
CA SER A 13 -34.09 1.18 34.69
C SER A 13 -33.81 2.63 35.10
N SER A 14 -34.63 3.54 34.58
CA SER A 14 -34.80 4.95 35.02
C SER A 14 -33.60 5.90 34.91
N ILE A 15 -33.47 6.54 33.74
CA ILE A 15 -33.16 7.98 33.53
C ILE A 15 -33.89 8.42 32.23
N PRO A 16 -34.39 9.67 32.08
CA PRO A 16 -35.19 10.06 30.89
C PRO A 16 -34.36 10.37 29.64
N ILE A 17 -34.76 9.82 28.49
CA ILE A 17 -34.15 10.08 27.18
C ILE A 17 -34.63 11.43 26.62
N VAL A 18 -34.00 12.53 27.06
CA VAL A 18 -34.25 13.89 26.52
C VAL A 18 -32.96 14.70 26.30
N ILE A 19 -31.90 14.46 27.08
CA ILE A 19 -30.73 15.37 27.16
C ILE A 19 -29.64 15.07 26.11
N LEU A 20 -29.63 13.87 25.49
CA LEU A 20 -28.52 13.45 24.60
C LEU A 20 -28.47 14.15 23.22
N LEU A 21 -29.52 14.88 22.82
CA LEU A 21 -29.65 15.38 21.45
C LEU A 21 -29.18 16.84 21.24
N SER A 22 -28.77 17.55 22.30
CA SER A 22 -28.38 18.97 22.24
C SER A 22 -26.87 19.22 22.28
N VAL A 23 -26.04 18.18 22.28
CA VAL A 23 -24.58 18.29 22.47
C VAL A 23 -23.80 18.35 21.14
N PHE A 24 -24.39 17.89 20.03
CA PHE A 24 -23.71 17.71 18.75
C PHE A 24 -24.06 18.74 17.65
N THR A 25 -24.66 19.89 18.00
CA THR A 25 -25.09 20.90 17.00
C THR A 25 -24.83 22.35 17.42
N SER A 26 -23.57 22.73 17.65
CA SER A 26 -23.15 24.14 17.63
C SER A 26 -21.65 24.32 17.39
N THR A 27 -21.29 25.00 16.31
CA THR A 27 -19.91 25.43 15.98
C THR A 27 -19.47 26.62 16.84
N ALA A 28 -18.76 26.37 17.96
CA ALA A 28 -17.85 27.33 18.60
C ALA A 28 -17.17 26.74 19.84
N PHE A 29 -15.90 26.32 19.75
CA PHE A 29 -15.03 26.13 20.94
C PHE A 29 -13.53 26.25 20.62
N SER A 30 -13.10 27.45 20.20
CA SER A 30 -11.68 27.82 20.14
C SER A 30 -11.27 28.54 21.43
N GLN A 31 -10.20 28.08 22.09
CA GLN A 31 -9.71 28.56 23.41
C GLN A 31 -10.71 28.24 24.56
N GLN A 32 -10.34 27.64 25.69
CA GLN A 32 -9.07 27.69 26.42
C GLN A 32 -8.72 26.31 27.03
N LYS A 33 -7.43 25.90 26.98
CA LYS A 33 -6.90 24.87 27.90
C LYS A 33 -6.65 25.53 29.27
N ASN A 34 -7.32 25.06 30.33
CA ASN A 34 -6.76 24.73 31.66
C ASN A 34 -7.86 24.57 32.74
N ASN A 35 -7.66 23.60 33.63
CA ASN A 35 -8.44 23.30 34.86
C ASN A 35 -9.91 22.85 34.72
N SER A 36 -10.09 21.53 34.62
CA SER A 36 -10.92 20.75 35.57
C SER A 36 -12.35 21.26 35.86
N VAL A 37 -13.26 21.14 34.90
CA VAL A 37 -14.71 21.13 35.16
C VAL A 37 -15.33 19.86 34.55
N ILE A 38 -15.71 18.90 35.42
CA ILE A 38 -16.49 17.73 35.04
C ILE A 38 -17.96 18.16 34.85
N PRO A 39 -18.67 17.74 33.79
CA PRO A 39 -20.08 18.06 33.60
C PRO A 39 -20.95 17.63 34.80
N GLU A 40 -21.80 18.54 35.27
CA GLU A 40 -22.60 18.34 36.49
C GLU A 40 -23.59 17.18 36.33
N GLY A 41 -23.25 16.03 36.94
CA GLY A 41 -24.02 14.78 36.84
C GLY A 41 -23.17 13.52 36.62
N PHE A 42 -21.89 13.65 36.26
CA PHE A 42 -20.95 12.53 36.10
C PHE A 42 -19.83 12.56 37.15
N THR A 43 -19.30 11.40 37.54
CA THR A 43 -18.07 11.29 38.36
C THR A 43 -16.83 11.07 37.49
N LYS A 44 -15.62 11.27 38.05
CA LYS A 44 -14.36 11.03 37.32
C LYS A 44 -14.25 9.57 36.87
N GLU A 45 -14.67 8.64 37.72
CA GLU A 45 -14.66 7.20 37.46
C GLU A 45 -15.66 6.79 36.36
N GLN A 46 -16.76 7.53 36.19
CA GLN A 46 -17.71 7.28 35.10
C GLN A 46 -17.16 7.73 33.75
N ILE A 47 -16.41 8.85 33.71
CA ILE A 47 -15.77 9.34 32.47
C ILE A 47 -14.58 8.45 32.08
N LEU A 48 -13.73 8.08 33.06
CA LEU A 48 -12.66 7.09 32.87
C LEU A 48 -13.16 5.64 32.71
N GLY A 49 -14.48 5.42 32.82
CA GLY A 49 -15.15 4.15 32.64
C GLY A 49 -15.75 3.96 31.24
N PHE A 50 -15.78 5.01 30.40
CA PHE A 50 -16.15 4.85 29.00
C PHE A 50 -15.07 4.06 28.25
N ARG A 51 -15.52 3.23 27.30
CA ARG A 51 -14.70 2.46 26.38
C ARG A 51 -15.21 2.64 24.96
N ASP A 52 -14.29 2.57 24.01
CA ASP A 52 -14.62 2.40 22.59
C ASP A 52 -15.03 0.95 22.28
N GLU A 53 -15.19 0.64 21.00
CA GLU A 53 -15.52 -0.69 20.49
C GLU A 53 -14.41 -1.73 20.63
N ASN A 54 -13.16 -1.29 20.87
CA ASN A 54 -11.98 -2.14 21.09
C ASN A 54 -11.68 -2.36 22.59
N GLY A 55 -12.34 -1.63 23.48
CA GLY A 55 -12.19 -1.76 24.93
C GLY A 55 -11.16 -0.82 25.56
N MET A 56 -10.70 0.23 24.84
CA MET A 56 -9.74 1.23 25.32
C MET A 56 -10.40 2.47 25.94
N SER A 57 -9.70 3.14 26.87
CA SER A 57 -10.22 4.29 27.61
C SER A 57 -10.19 5.57 26.78
N ILE A 58 -11.35 6.02 26.29
CA ILE A 58 -11.49 7.22 25.44
C ILE A 58 -11.09 8.55 26.13
N PHE A 59 -10.70 8.51 27.40
CA PHE A 59 -10.05 9.61 28.11
C PHE A 59 -8.89 9.05 28.96
N GLN A 60 -7.67 9.52 28.67
CA GLN A 60 -6.49 9.32 29.50
C GLN A 60 -6.09 10.67 30.14
N PRO A 61 -5.91 10.75 31.48
CA PRO A 61 -5.30 11.90 32.13
C PRO A 61 -3.81 11.65 32.38
N ASP A 62 -2.98 12.64 32.03
CA ASP A 62 -1.55 12.73 32.37
C ASP A 62 -0.65 11.68 31.67
N ASP A 63 -0.83 11.47 30.37
CA ASP A 63 0.23 10.92 29.50
C ASP A 63 1.16 12.04 29.00
N THR A 64 2.46 11.74 28.93
CA THR A 64 3.54 12.61 28.41
C THR A 64 4.64 11.82 27.69
N THR A 65 4.39 10.54 27.37
CA THR A 65 5.41 9.57 26.89
C THR A 65 4.78 8.51 25.97
N SER A 66 3.86 8.88 25.07
CA SER A 66 3.21 7.98 24.11
C SER A 66 2.61 8.71 22.89
N ASP A 67 2.36 7.93 21.82
CA ASP A 67 1.56 8.18 20.60
C ASP A 67 2.29 8.59 19.30
N ALA A 68 3.40 7.91 18.94
CA ALA A 68 4.12 8.06 17.68
C ALA A 68 5.00 6.84 17.25
N TYR A 69 4.46 5.63 17.35
CA TYR A 69 5.09 4.34 17.01
C TYR A 69 3.97 3.24 16.84
N GLN A 70 3.32 3.09 15.68
CA GLN A 70 2.01 2.39 15.56
C GLN A 70 2.08 0.85 15.53
N THR A 71 1.07 0.13 16.02
CA THR A 71 1.38 -1.16 16.68
C THR A 71 0.28 -2.20 16.48
N ARG A 72 0.60 -3.51 16.39
CA ARG A 72 -0.33 -4.60 15.96
C ARG A 72 -0.32 -5.88 16.91
N ASN A 73 -1.46 -6.54 17.29
CA ASN A 73 -1.80 -7.31 18.58
C ASN A 73 -2.03 -8.85 18.54
N PHE A 74 -1.42 -9.52 17.59
CA PHE A 74 -1.40 -10.97 17.33
C PHE A 74 -1.59 -11.95 18.52
N THR A 75 -2.22 -13.11 18.26
CA THR A 75 -2.56 -14.16 19.26
C THR A 75 -1.77 -15.48 19.02
N GLY A 76 -2.02 -16.58 19.75
CA GLY A 76 -1.37 -17.91 19.55
C GLY A 76 -2.32 -19.07 19.87
N PHE A 77 -2.64 -19.97 18.92
CA PHE A 77 -3.77 -20.93 18.96
C PHE A 77 -3.57 -22.17 19.93
N ASN A 78 -2.40 -22.51 20.50
CA ASN A 78 -2.06 -23.91 20.96
C ASN A 78 -1.62 -24.09 22.48
N THR A 79 -0.80 -25.08 22.92
CA THR A 79 -0.03 -25.33 24.20
C THR A 79 1.00 -26.55 24.14
N GLY A 80 2.34 -26.43 24.43
CA GLY A 80 3.45 -27.45 24.28
C GLY A 80 4.70 -27.08 23.39
N ASP A 81 4.75 -25.83 22.97
CA ASP A 81 5.36 -25.11 21.85
C ASP A 81 6.55 -24.15 22.24
N ASN A 82 6.56 -22.93 21.66
CA ASN A 82 7.16 -21.61 21.95
C ASN A 82 7.19 -20.71 20.68
N TYR A 83 7.63 -19.43 20.64
CA TYR A 83 7.79 -18.60 19.39
C TYR A 83 8.97 -17.68 19.20
N GLY A 84 9.63 -17.75 18.05
CA GLY A 84 10.54 -16.71 17.62
C GLY A 84 11.92 -16.89 18.19
N ASN A 85 12.89 -17.17 17.31
CA ASN A 85 14.30 -17.27 17.70
C ASN A 85 15.44 -16.80 16.74
N SER A 86 15.12 -16.05 15.65
CA SER A 86 15.79 -14.80 15.16
C SER A 86 14.68 -13.88 14.44
N VAL A 87 14.71 -13.02 13.36
CA VAL A 87 13.66 -12.22 12.50
C VAL A 87 14.16 -12.05 11.04
N SER A 88 13.41 -11.80 9.92
CA SER A 88 13.97 -11.17 8.66
C SER A 88 13.13 -10.93 7.34
N SER A 89 13.74 -10.50 6.21
CA SER A 89 13.42 -9.38 5.28
C SER A 89 13.24 -9.79 3.88
N ALA A 90 11.97 -9.94 3.63
CA ALA A 90 11.67 -11.25 3.25
C ALA A 90 11.65 -11.38 1.74
N GLY A 91 12.43 -10.54 1.01
CA GLY A 91 12.19 -9.85 -0.30
C GLY A 91 10.78 -10.02 -0.89
N ASP A 92 10.38 -9.33 -1.94
CA ASP A 92 9.02 -9.45 -2.50
C ASP A 92 8.24 -10.82 -2.80
N VAL A 93 8.05 -11.77 -1.85
CA VAL A 93 7.46 -13.13 -2.08
C VAL A 93 6.04 -13.15 -2.61
N ASN A 94 5.36 -12.00 -2.70
CA ASN A 94 3.99 -11.94 -3.15
C ASN A 94 3.70 -10.92 -4.24
N GLY A 95 4.63 -10.10 -4.63
CA GLY A 95 4.49 -9.10 -5.68
C GLY A 95 3.49 -7.97 -5.50
N ASP A 96 3.84 -6.79 -4.90
CA ASP A 96 3.09 -5.52 -5.17
C ASP A 96 3.59 -4.08 -4.76
N GLY A 97 4.77 -3.85 -4.18
CA GLY A 97 5.32 -2.59 -3.62
C GLY A 97 5.25 -2.28 -2.10
N TYR A 98 5.08 -3.25 -1.16
CA TYR A 98 4.69 -3.14 0.27
C TYR A 98 4.95 -4.46 1.15
N ASP A 99 6.18 -4.97 1.44
CA ASP A 99 6.59 -6.34 1.97
C ASP A 99 5.93 -7.24 3.16
N ASP A 100 6.64 -8.17 3.90
CA ASP A 100 6.33 -9.11 5.08
C ASP A 100 7.50 -10.08 5.64
N ILE A 101 7.39 -10.96 6.70
CA ILE A 101 8.51 -11.54 7.63
C ILE A 101 8.58 -13.07 8.26
N ILE A 102 9.62 -13.96 8.20
CA ILE A 102 9.66 -15.52 8.40
C ILE A 102 9.97 -16.16 9.82
N ILE A 103 9.86 -17.47 10.35
CA ILE A 103 9.76 -17.97 11.87
C ILE A 103 9.92 -19.47 12.44
N GLY A 104 10.13 -20.62 11.75
CA GLY A 104 10.25 -22.07 12.24
C GLY A 104 10.64 -22.45 13.70
N ALA A 105 10.33 -23.65 14.28
CA ALA A 105 10.34 -23.84 15.79
C ALA A 105 10.39 -25.26 16.57
N PRO A 106 11.25 -25.67 17.57
CA PRO A 106 11.43 -27.01 18.14
C PRO A 106 10.40 -28.16 17.97
N TYR A 107 9.65 -28.48 19.02
CA TYR A 107 9.13 -29.80 19.43
C TYR A 107 7.58 -29.95 19.42
N ASN A 108 6.87 -29.32 18.45
CA ASN A 108 5.43 -29.56 18.12
C ASN A 108 4.99 -30.95 17.70
N ASP A 109 4.27 -31.15 16.58
CA ASP A 109 3.20 -32.15 16.49
C ASP A 109 2.46 -32.25 15.09
N GLY A 110 1.20 -32.67 14.96
CA GLY A 110 0.43 -32.81 13.69
C GLY A 110 0.53 -34.02 12.73
N ILE A 111 1.73 -34.56 12.48
CA ILE A 111 1.98 -35.67 11.53
C ILE A 111 2.63 -36.99 12.19
N ALA A 112 2.54 -37.15 13.54
CA ALA A 112 2.84 -38.15 14.64
C ALA A 112 4.27 -38.54 15.24
N VAL A 113 4.82 -38.23 16.46
CA VAL A 113 4.64 -37.28 17.66
C VAL A 113 5.95 -36.45 18.04
N ASN A 114 5.92 -35.13 18.45
CA ASN A 114 7.01 -34.07 18.58
C ASN A 114 7.63 -33.01 17.47
N ALA A 115 7.03 -32.39 16.38
CA ALA A 115 7.69 -31.51 15.28
C ALA A 115 7.01 -31.02 13.90
N GLY A 116 7.48 -29.94 13.11
CA GLY A 116 6.99 -29.41 11.74
C GLY A 116 6.52 -28.00 10.99
N ARG A 117 6.73 -26.63 11.18
CA ARG A 117 5.94 -25.49 10.45
C ARG A 117 6.57 -24.04 10.24
N ALA A 118 5.86 -23.13 9.50
CA ALA A 118 6.25 -21.72 9.12
C ALA A 118 5.24 -20.47 8.85
N TYR A 119 4.20 -20.02 9.61
CA TYR A 119 3.22 -18.84 9.41
C TYR A 119 3.33 -17.61 8.39
N ILE A 120 3.37 -17.61 7.03
CA ILE A 120 2.95 -16.35 6.32
C ILE A 120 1.58 -15.91 6.76
N TYR A 121 1.39 -14.57 6.79
CA TYR A 121 0.08 -14.04 6.50
C TYR A 121 0.00 -12.70 5.65
N TYR A 122 -0.29 -12.72 4.33
CA TYR A 122 -0.77 -11.65 3.37
C TYR A 122 -0.18 -10.17 3.15
N GLY A 123 1.08 -9.73 3.34
CA GLY A 123 1.76 -8.42 2.98
C GLY A 123 1.05 -7.03 2.74
N GLY A 124 1.67 -5.90 3.09
CA GLY A 124 1.25 -4.55 2.66
C GLY A 124 0.36 -3.69 3.59
N LEU A 125 0.05 -2.43 3.16
CA LEU A 125 -0.51 -1.26 3.91
C LEU A 125 -1.27 -1.50 5.25
N ASN A 126 -2.06 -2.57 5.36
CA ASN A 126 -2.78 -2.99 6.57
C ASN A 126 -2.52 -4.48 6.83
N VAL A 127 -2.28 -4.87 8.09
CA VAL A 127 -1.45 -6.05 8.46
C VAL A 127 -2.11 -7.21 9.25
N ASN A 128 -1.61 -8.46 9.17
CA ASN A 128 -2.45 -9.65 9.01
C ASN A 128 -2.89 -10.46 10.25
N THR A 129 -4.13 -11.02 10.18
CA THR A 129 -4.72 -12.05 11.07
C THR A 129 -4.95 -13.52 10.58
N ILE A 130 -5.13 -13.86 9.29
CA ILE A 130 -4.86 -15.20 8.72
C ILE A 130 -4.50 -15.20 7.20
N ALA A 131 -3.80 -16.24 6.68
CA ALA A 131 -3.47 -16.54 5.27
C ALA A 131 -2.83 -17.95 5.08
N ASP A 132 -2.51 -18.35 3.85
CA ASP A 132 -3.00 -19.64 3.33
C ASP A 132 -2.08 -20.88 3.27
N ILE A 133 -0.82 -20.79 2.83
CA ILE A 133 -0.02 -22.00 2.51
C ILE A 133 0.80 -22.50 3.72
N THR A 134 1.27 -23.78 3.90
CA THR A 134 1.47 -24.47 5.24
C THR A 134 2.27 -25.89 5.32
N LEU A 135 3.62 -26.14 5.05
CA LEU A 135 4.73 -27.19 4.91
C LEU A 135 5.34 -28.16 6.02
N SER A 136 6.08 -29.23 5.69
CA SER A 136 6.44 -30.29 6.70
C SER A 136 7.69 -31.17 6.43
N GLY A 137 8.18 -31.93 7.44
CA GLY A 137 9.33 -32.87 7.35
C GLY A 137 8.98 -34.40 7.18
N GLU A 138 9.89 -35.40 7.31
CA GLU A 138 9.88 -36.80 6.73
C GLU A 138 10.05 -38.07 7.64
N SER A 139 10.85 -38.07 8.72
CA SER A 139 11.07 -39.30 9.53
C SER A 139 11.21 -39.07 11.04
N ALA A 140 12.31 -39.38 11.76
CA ALA A 140 12.30 -39.37 13.24
C ALA A 140 13.10 -38.26 13.99
N MET A 141 12.37 -37.52 14.85
CA MET A 141 12.66 -36.46 15.85
C MET A 141 13.58 -35.32 15.42
N ASN A 142 13.07 -34.18 14.90
CA ASN A 142 13.90 -33.12 14.25
C ASN A 142 13.86 -31.67 14.81
N TYR A 143 14.12 -30.57 14.05
CA TYR A 143 14.51 -29.14 14.32
C TYR A 143 14.23 -28.31 12.96
N PHE A 144 14.73 -27.16 12.38
CA PHE A 144 14.08 -26.09 11.42
C PHE A 144 13.53 -24.76 12.02
N GLY A 145 14.28 -23.67 12.05
CA GLY A 145 13.99 -22.40 12.77
C GLY A 145 14.53 -22.03 14.20
N PHE A 146 15.83 -21.74 14.44
CA PHE A 146 16.55 -20.80 15.34
C PHE A 146 17.00 -19.55 14.60
N SER A 147 18.21 -19.48 14.05
CA SER A 147 18.75 -18.18 13.60
C SER A 147 18.88 -18.01 12.10
N VAL A 148 19.00 -16.75 11.63
CA VAL A 148 18.28 -16.21 10.43
C VAL A 148 18.79 -14.87 9.74
N SER A 149 18.24 -14.47 8.56
CA SER A 149 18.26 -13.16 7.77
C SER A 149 18.26 -13.14 6.18
N SER A 150 18.36 -12.00 5.40
CA SER A 150 18.15 -11.74 3.89
C SER A 150 18.86 -12.58 2.81
N ALA A 151 18.94 -12.23 1.50
CA ALA A 151 19.96 -12.85 0.61
C ALA A 151 20.26 -12.33 -0.84
N GLY A 152 19.36 -11.77 -1.64
CA GLY A 152 19.68 -11.43 -3.06
C GLY A 152 18.99 -12.37 -4.06
N ASP A 153 19.50 -12.65 -5.27
CA ASP A 153 18.72 -13.13 -6.45
C ASP A 153 19.04 -14.52 -7.16
N VAL A 154 19.70 -15.54 -6.55
CA VAL A 154 19.57 -17.02 -6.85
C VAL A 154 19.93 -17.70 -8.22
N ASN A 155 19.45 -17.19 -9.36
CA ASN A 155 19.47 -17.70 -10.74
C ASN A 155 18.77 -16.73 -11.72
N GLY A 156 18.24 -15.60 -11.23
CA GLY A 156 18.66 -14.26 -11.63
C GLY A 156 17.86 -13.56 -12.76
N ASP A 157 17.23 -12.41 -12.46
CA ASP A 157 17.01 -11.25 -13.37
C ASP A 157 16.45 -10.02 -12.61
N GLY A 158 16.12 -10.13 -11.30
CA GLY A 158 15.68 -9.01 -10.45
C GLY A 158 14.73 -9.34 -9.29
N TYR A 159 14.46 -10.61 -9.05
CA TYR A 159 13.59 -11.16 -8.02
C TYR A 159 14.27 -11.27 -6.58
N SER A 160 14.47 -12.48 -5.97
CA SER A 160 14.37 -12.88 -4.52
C SER A 160 13.88 -14.30 -3.89
N ASP A 161 14.52 -15.10 -2.96
CA ASP A 161 14.06 -16.44 -2.31
C ASP A 161 14.19 -16.55 -0.73
N VAL A 162 13.63 -17.54 0.03
CA VAL A 162 13.70 -17.88 1.52
C VAL A 162 14.85 -18.82 1.95
N ILE A 163 15.18 -19.05 3.23
CA ILE A 163 16.15 -20.10 3.57
C ILE A 163 16.21 -20.79 4.92
N VAL A 164 15.98 -22.10 5.06
CA VAL A 164 15.88 -22.74 6.40
C VAL A 164 16.62 -24.08 6.51
N GLY A 165 16.94 -24.42 7.76
CA GLY A 165 18.00 -25.31 8.12
C GLY A 165 17.62 -26.35 9.19
N ALA A 166 18.24 -27.51 9.01
CA ALA A 166 17.57 -28.74 8.73
C ALA A 166 18.09 -30.08 9.28
N PHE A 167 18.69 -30.17 10.47
CA PHE A 167 19.59 -31.28 10.89
C PHE A 167 19.23 -32.81 11.10
N ALA A 168 18.17 -33.53 11.57
CA ALA A 168 18.33 -34.94 12.10
C ALA A 168 17.35 -36.19 11.91
N TYR A 169 16.67 -36.58 10.82
CA TYR A 169 15.64 -37.69 10.81
C TYR A 169 15.92 -39.15 11.31
N SER A 170 17.07 -39.51 11.90
CA SER A 170 17.53 -40.88 12.19
C SER A 170 17.88 -41.72 10.93
N ASN A 171 19.19 -41.98 10.71
CA ASN A 171 19.92 -42.26 9.43
C ASN A 171 20.84 -41.10 8.93
N LYS A 172 20.64 -40.52 7.72
CA LYS A 172 21.66 -39.79 6.92
C LYS A 172 22.03 -38.34 7.31
N GLY A 173 21.55 -37.24 6.71
CA GLY A 173 21.81 -35.84 7.11
C GLY A 173 21.47 -34.76 6.07
N ARG A 174 20.34 -34.06 6.06
CA ARG A 174 19.68 -33.64 4.81
C ARG A 174 19.10 -32.20 4.88
N ALA A 175 19.03 -31.38 3.84
CA ALA A 175 18.33 -30.06 3.87
C ALA A 175 17.70 -29.73 2.52
N TYR A 176 16.94 -28.65 2.32
CA TYR A 176 16.33 -28.34 1.00
C TYR A 176 17.08 -27.20 0.28
N ILE A 177 16.69 -26.90 -0.97
CA ILE A 177 16.33 -25.58 -1.58
C ILE A 177 14.84 -25.66 -2.02
N PHE A 178 14.03 -24.61 -2.26
CA PHE A 178 12.57 -24.69 -2.61
C PHE A 178 12.22 -24.16 -4.03
N LEU A 179 11.70 -22.96 -4.23
CA LEU A 179 11.43 -22.19 -5.47
C LEU A 179 10.45 -21.06 -5.06
N GLY A 180 9.82 -20.26 -5.90
CA GLY A 180 9.04 -19.11 -5.44
C GLY A 180 8.30 -18.49 -6.62
N GLY A 181 7.13 -17.91 -6.39
CA GLY A 181 6.39 -17.29 -7.49
C GLY A 181 5.20 -18.08 -7.97
N ALA A 182 5.16 -18.62 -9.22
CA ALA A 182 4.02 -18.79 -10.19
C ALA A 182 2.78 -19.58 -9.84
N GLY A 183 3.02 -20.81 -9.47
CA GLY A 183 3.25 -20.91 -8.08
C GLY A 183 4.62 -21.54 -7.83
N MET A 184 5.29 -21.27 -6.72
CA MET A 184 5.97 -22.29 -5.88
C MET A 184 5.31 -22.31 -4.54
N ASN A 185 5.24 -23.42 -3.81
CA ASN A 185 4.79 -23.53 -2.44
C ASN A 185 5.06 -24.88 -1.70
N ASN A 186 4.99 -26.16 -2.20
CA ASN A 186 4.93 -27.38 -1.29
C ASN A 186 6.07 -28.38 -0.96
N SER A 187 6.92 -28.91 -1.85
CA SER A 187 7.82 -30.02 -1.46
C SER A 187 9.22 -30.21 -2.10
N ALA A 188 9.91 -31.29 -1.64
CA ALA A 188 11.23 -31.92 -1.86
C ALA A 188 12.05 -32.19 -3.21
N ASP A 189 12.27 -31.38 -4.29
CA ASP A 189 13.21 -31.69 -5.45
C ASP A 189 14.72 -31.67 -5.13
N VAL A 190 15.30 -30.46 -5.01
CA VAL A 190 16.73 -30.18 -4.89
C VAL A 190 17.07 -30.20 -3.40
N ILE A 191 17.02 -31.47 -2.94
CA ILE A 191 17.11 -32.00 -1.57
C ILE A 191 18.45 -31.52 -0.96
N MET A 192 19.39 -32.37 -0.54
CA MET A 192 20.78 -32.11 -0.12
C MET A 192 21.10 -33.05 1.03
N THR A 193 22.34 -33.50 1.25
CA THR A 193 22.78 -34.21 2.49
C THR A 193 24.32 -34.29 2.57
N GLY A 194 24.96 -34.87 3.60
CA GLY A 194 26.38 -35.28 3.57
C GLY A 194 26.69 -36.65 4.24
N ASP A 195 27.96 -37.08 4.31
CA ASP A 195 28.43 -38.47 4.59
C ASP A 195 28.12 -39.13 5.97
N THR A 196 29.08 -39.29 6.90
CA THR A 196 28.93 -40.08 8.14
C THR A 196 29.21 -39.32 9.47
N ALA A 197 28.25 -38.57 10.06
CA ALA A 197 27.93 -38.57 11.51
C ALA A 197 27.58 -37.36 12.50
N SER A 198 27.41 -36.01 12.41
CA SER A 198 27.01 -35.05 11.37
C SER A 198 26.41 -33.63 11.67
N TYR A 199 25.65 -33.34 12.74
CA TYR A 199 24.70 -32.19 12.85
C TYR A 199 24.87 -30.83 12.11
N PHE A 200 24.75 -30.92 10.81
CA PHE A 200 24.94 -29.95 9.76
C PHE A 200 23.73 -29.06 9.65
N GLY A 201 23.95 -27.88 9.13
CA GLY A 201 23.80 -26.59 9.79
C GLY A 201 23.56 -26.49 11.31
N TYR A 202 23.81 -25.32 11.92
CA TYR A 202 23.34 -24.99 13.30
C TYR A 202 22.84 -23.50 13.58
N SER A 203 22.77 -22.57 12.58
CA SER A 203 21.71 -21.52 12.32
C SER A 203 21.97 -20.68 11.06
N VAL A 204 21.02 -19.98 10.44
CA VAL A 204 20.96 -19.65 8.96
C VAL A 204 20.76 -18.13 8.59
N ALA A 205 20.91 -17.52 7.36
CA ALA A 205 20.58 -16.09 6.97
C ALA A 205 20.81 -15.47 5.52
N SER A 206 21.81 -14.59 5.23
CA SER A 206 22.03 -13.72 4.03
C SER A 206 23.48 -13.38 3.64
N ALA A 207 23.74 -12.58 2.60
CA ALA A 207 24.97 -11.83 2.30
C ALA A 207 24.77 -10.97 1.03
N GLY A 208 25.66 -11.04 0.04
CA GLY A 208 25.70 -10.29 -1.24
C GLY A 208 26.95 -10.69 -2.05
N ASP A 209 27.11 -10.30 -3.32
CA ASP A 209 28.38 -10.15 -4.12
C ASP A 209 29.42 -11.33 -4.38
N VAL A 210 29.53 -12.39 -3.53
CA VAL A 210 30.37 -13.66 -3.60
C VAL A 210 31.56 -13.80 -4.58
N ASN A 211 31.30 -13.58 -5.86
CA ASN A 211 32.10 -13.66 -7.07
C ASN A 211 31.45 -13.16 -8.43
N SER A 212 30.47 -12.23 -8.42
CA SER A 212 29.70 -11.41 -9.43
C SER A 212 29.29 -11.90 -10.83
N ASP A 213 28.09 -12.46 -10.94
CA ASP A 213 27.20 -12.52 -12.11
C ASP A 213 26.35 -11.26 -12.32
N GLY A 214 25.76 -10.80 -11.21
CA GLY A 214 24.37 -11.23 -10.99
C GLY A 214 24.28 -12.75 -10.74
N TYR A 215 24.91 -13.26 -9.69
CA TYR A 215 25.17 -14.64 -9.21
C TYR A 215 24.93 -14.92 -7.68
N CYS A 216 24.10 -14.17 -6.94
CA CYS A 216 23.61 -14.21 -5.51
C CYS A 216 23.27 -15.54 -4.73
N ASP A 217 23.51 -15.78 -3.38
CA ASP A 217 23.63 -17.16 -2.78
C ASP A 217 22.81 -17.73 -1.56
N VAL A 218 23.32 -18.79 -0.81
CA VAL A 218 22.94 -19.38 0.52
C VAL A 218 24.04 -19.45 1.68
N ILE A 219 23.96 -20.11 2.87
CA ILE A 219 24.88 -20.12 4.12
C ILE A 219 25.30 -21.42 4.91
N VAL A 220 25.93 -22.41 4.28
CA VAL A 220 26.52 -23.72 4.71
C VAL A 220 27.64 -23.57 5.70
N GLY A 221 28.15 -22.40 6.09
CA GLY A 221 29.16 -22.45 7.13
C GLY A 221 28.62 -23.17 8.38
N ALA A 222 29.38 -24.10 8.99
CA ALA A 222 28.92 -25.50 9.05
C ALA A 222 29.06 -26.41 10.33
N ASN A 223 28.40 -26.10 11.44
CA ASN A 223 28.53 -26.64 12.78
C ASN A 223 29.76 -27.52 13.13
N ALA A 224 29.69 -28.78 13.56
CA ALA A 224 30.81 -29.67 14.05
C ALA A 224 31.13 -31.21 13.57
N TYR A 225 31.73 -31.62 12.43
CA TYR A 225 32.06 -32.98 11.86
C TYR A 225 33.21 -34.07 12.15
N ASN A 226 34.25 -34.18 13.04
CA ASN A 226 35.34 -35.24 12.90
C ASN A 226 36.38 -35.49 14.07
N SER A 227 35.90 -35.76 15.30
CA SER A 227 36.60 -35.86 16.59
C SER A 227 37.58 -34.73 17.01
N GLN A 228 37.70 -33.54 16.39
CA GLN A 228 36.63 -32.81 15.72
C GLN A 228 36.91 -31.34 15.21
N THR A 229 37.79 -30.97 14.25
CA THR A 229 38.31 -29.57 13.92
C THR A 229 37.67 -28.36 13.12
N GLY A 230 36.76 -28.35 12.11
CA GLY A 230 36.04 -27.11 11.63
C GLY A 230 36.05 -26.75 10.12
N GLY A 231 34.98 -26.20 9.52
CA GLY A 231 34.90 -25.81 8.10
C GLY A 231 33.57 -25.15 7.63
N ALA A 232 33.55 -24.33 6.56
CA ALA A 232 32.37 -24.07 5.71
C ALA A 232 32.46 -24.86 4.43
N TYR A 233 31.93 -24.34 3.31
CA TYR A 233 31.95 -24.66 1.86
C TYR A 233 30.69 -23.85 1.35
N ILE A 234 30.72 -22.78 0.52
CA ILE A 234 29.59 -22.04 -0.22
C ILE A 234 28.55 -22.97 -0.95
N PHE A 235 28.01 -22.57 -2.07
CA PHE A 235 27.64 -23.24 -3.28
C PHE A 235 27.57 -22.03 -4.25
N TYR A 236 28.39 -21.92 -5.29
CA TYR A 236 27.89 -21.17 -6.43
C TYR A 236 26.59 -21.88 -6.93
N GLY A 237 26.14 -21.52 -8.10
CA GLY A 237 24.77 -21.64 -8.49
C GLY A 237 24.40 -20.57 -9.48
N GLY A 238 23.18 -20.09 -9.37
CA GLY A 238 22.45 -19.82 -10.56
C GLY A 238 22.03 -21.16 -11.10
N SER A 239 21.47 -21.26 -12.30
CA SER A 239 20.99 -22.54 -12.88
C SER A 239 20.50 -23.44 -11.78
N GLY A 240 21.24 -24.46 -11.34
CA GLY A 240 22.49 -25.04 -11.84
C GLY A 240 23.17 -26.06 -11.00
N MET A 241 22.57 -26.35 -9.86
CA MET A 241 23.12 -25.87 -8.62
C MET A 241 22.63 -26.81 -7.55
N ASN A 242 23.62 -27.31 -6.83
CA ASN A 242 23.94 -28.71 -7.04
C ASN A 242 23.69 -29.68 -5.80
N ASN A 243 24.62 -30.37 -5.11
CA ASN A 243 24.44 -31.26 -3.91
C ASN A 243 25.72 -31.69 -3.16
N ILE A 244 26.97 -31.35 -3.55
CA ILE A 244 28.13 -32.25 -3.28
C ILE A 244 29.39 -31.67 -2.61
N ALA A 245 29.53 -30.36 -2.47
CA ALA A 245 30.72 -29.60 -2.06
C ALA A 245 31.81 -29.03 -3.03
N ASP A 246 31.98 -27.68 -3.03
CA ASP A 246 32.81 -26.69 -3.81
C ASP A 246 33.99 -25.77 -3.19
N VAL A 247 34.54 -25.89 -1.93
CA VAL A 247 35.87 -25.30 -1.40
C VAL A 247 36.50 -26.09 -0.25
N THR A 248 37.74 -25.83 0.30
CA THR A 248 38.45 -26.59 1.41
C THR A 248 38.56 -26.14 2.94
N MET A 249 38.03 -25.02 3.47
CA MET A 249 38.33 -24.49 4.84
C MET A 249 38.24 -25.33 6.12
N THR A 250 38.90 -24.79 7.15
CA THR A 250 39.56 -25.56 8.19
C THR A 250 39.70 -24.85 9.54
N GLY A 251 39.19 -25.46 10.61
CA GLY A 251 39.47 -25.07 12.00
C GLY A 251 40.60 -25.83 12.67
N GLU A 252 41.15 -25.19 13.71
CA GLU A 252 42.53 -25.43 14.16
C GLU A 252 42.89 -26.59 15.11
N ALA A 253 42.17 -26.94 16.19
CA ALA A 253 42.72 -27.78 17.28
C ALA A 253 41.69 -28.57 18.13
N VAL A 254 42.13 -29.18 19.26
CA VAL A 254 41.42 -30.20 20.09
C VAL A 254 40.55 -29.67 21.25
N ASN A 255 39.27 -30.08 21.21
CA ASN A 255 38.06 -29.37 21.63
C ASN A 255 38.25 -27.94 21.18
N ASN A 256 37.69 -27.44 20.10
CA ASN A 256 37.61 -26.00 19.96
C ASN A 256 36.27 -25.51 19.51
N ASN A 257 35.24 -26.38 19.46
CA ASN A 257 33.90 -26.12 18.95
C ASN A 257 33.79 -24.70 18.42
N PHE A 258 34.22 -24.52 17.17
CA PHE A 258 34.27 -23.20 16.61
C PHE A 258 32.81 -22.91 16.19
N GLY A 259 32.33 -23.07 14.98
CA GLY A 259 30.90 -23.28 14.58
C GLY A 259 29.69 -23.32 15.52
N TYR A 260 28.88 -22.28 15.40
CA TYR A 260 27.57 -22.01 16.00
C TYR A 260 27.11 -20.59 15.56
N SER A 261 27.57 -20.09 14.40
CA SER A 261 27.22 -18.82 13.72
C SER A 261 27.59 -18.86 12.17
N VAL A 262 27.09 -18.11 11.20
CA VAL A 262 27.44 -18.12 9.75
C VAL A 262 27.13 -16.75 9.13
N SER A 263 27.25 -16.52 7.81
CA SER A 263 26.80 -15.35 6.98
C SER A 263 27.54 -14.21 6.29
N SER A 264 28.11 -13.15 6.92
CA SER A 264 28.48 -11.92 6.18
C SER A 264 29.46 -10.92 6.77
N ALA A 265 30.16 -10.25 5.85
CA ALA A 265 31.10 -9.21 6.13
C ALA A 265 30.50 -7.83 5.84
N GLY A 266 29.64 -7.68 4.82
CA GLY A 266 29.49 -6.33 4.27
C GLY A 266 30.72 -5.94 3.48
N ASP A 267 30.73 -4.83 2.75
CA ASP A 267 31.80 -4.27 1.89
C ASP A 267 33.21 -4.10 2.48
N VAL A 268 33.79 -5.12 3.13
CA VAL A 268 34.96 -5.00 4.04
C VAL A 268 36.29 -4.61 3.46
N ASN A 269 36.29 -4.20 2.20
CA ASN A 269 37.47 -3.80 1.48
C ASN A 269 37.18 -3.05 0.14
N GLY A 270 35.97 -3.01 -0.50
CA GLY A 270 35.44 -1.80 -1.22
C GLY A 270 35.07 -1.55 -2.74
N ASP A 271 34.59 -2.44 -3.63
CA ASP A 271 34.36 -2.16 -5.09
C ASP A 271 33.14 -2.91 -5.72
N GLY A 272 32.34 -3.69 -4.96
CA GLY A 272 31.20 -4.53 -5.39
C GLY A 272 31.29 -6.06 -5.17
N TYR A 273 32.50 -6.65 -5.11
CA TYR A 273 32.90 -8.07 -4.88
C TYR A 273 32.53 -8.44 -3.38
N CYS A 274 31.22 -8.59 -2.92
CA CYS A 274 30.59 -8.84 -1.52
C CYS A 274 30.50 -10.14 -0.59
N ASP A 275 30.24 -10.03 0.74
CA ASP A 275 31.02 -10.82 1.77
C ASP A 275 30.45 -11.54 3.03
N VAL A 276 31.34 -12.20 3.87
CA VAL A 276 31.37 -13.50 4.65
C VAL A 276 31.91 -13.34 6.25
N ILE A 277 32.69 -14.10 7.16
CA ILE A 277 32.97 -13.85 8.75
C ILE A 277 32.97 -15.06 9.89
N VAL A 278 33.29 -15.09 11.28
CA VAL A 278 32.98 -16.23 12.37
C VAL A 278 32.74 -15.97 13.96
N GLY A 279 33.32 -16.72 14.98
CA GLY A 279 33.52 -16.53 16.50
C GLY A 279 33.24 -17.60 17.71
N ALA A 280 34.15 -18.36 18.45
CA ALA A 280 33.95 -19.63 19.40
C ALA A 280 34.23 -19.81 21.03
N TYR A 281 33.99 -20.98 21.77
CA TYR A 281 34.06 -21.20 23.33
C TYR A 281 34.65 -22.35 24.36
N GLY A 282 34.82 -23.70 24.24
CA GLY A 282 35.65 -24.76 24.92
C GLY A 282 36.69 -25.76 24.15
N TYR A 283 38.07 -25.88 23.89
CA TYR A 283 39.60 -25.47 23.85
C TYR A 283 40.57 -24.98 24.94
N ASN A 284 41.58 -25.75 25.38
CA ASN A 284 42.86 -25.23 25.97
C ASN A 284 42.83 -23.93 26.85
N PHE A 285 41.84 -23.90 27.74
CA PHE A 285 41.53 -23.11 28.94
C PHE A 285 42.00 -21.69 28.96
N TYR A 286 41.11 -20.73 29.11
CA TYR A 286 41.50 -19.34 29.03
C TYR A 286 41.72 -19.07 27.54
N THR A 287 42.92 -18.76 27.04
CA THR A 287 43.30 -18.52 25.60
C THR A 287 42.32 -17.66 24.72
N GLY A 288 42.65 -17.32 23.47
CA GLY A 288 41.79 -16.54 22.54
C GLY A 288 42.25 -16.63 21.10
N LYS A 289 41.34 -16.75 20.11
CA LYS A 289 41.62 -16.75 18.65
C LYS A 289 40.41 -16.28 17.77
N ALA A 290 40.64 -15.95 16.46
CA ALA A 290 39.75 -15.66 15.29
C ALA A 290 40.48 -15.78 13.90
N TYR A 291 39.87 -15.46 12.74
CA TYR A 291 40.36 -15.63 11.32
C TYR A 291 39.65 -14.73 10.30
N VAL A 292 40.21 -14.57 9.06
CA VAL A 292 39.86 -13.52 8.05
C VAL A 292 40.34 -13.66 6.57
N PHE A 293 39.88 -12.77 5.65
CA PHE A 293 39.72 -12.93 4.18
C PHE A 293 40.45 -11.88 3.39
N TYR A 294 39.68 -10.91 2.87
CA TYR A 294 39.82 -9.98 1.75
C TYR A 294 39.49 -10.57 0.31
N GLY A 295 38.38 -10.19 -0.35
CA GLY A 295 37.57 -10.66 -1.52
C GLY A 295 38.23 -11.24 -2.79
N SER A 296 37.49 -11.30 -3.92
CA SER A 296 37.84 -11.86 -5.27
C SER A 296 37.12 -13.12 -5.83
N ALA A 297 37.16 -13.30 -7.15
CA ALA A 297 36.22 -14.16 -7.87
C ALA A 297 36.26 -15.72 -7.65
N GLY A 298 36.74 -16.22 -6.51
CA GLY A 298 37.11 -17.62 -6.25
C GLY A 298 38.63 -17.89 -6.12
N MET A 299 39.23 -18.40 -5.05
CA MET A 299 39.26 -17.99 -3.66
C MET A 299 40.49 -18.63 -3.03
N ASN A 300 40.66 -18.53 -1.72
CA ASN A 300 41.37 -19.51 -0.94
C ASN A 300 40.49 -20.11 0.19
N ASN A 301 40.97 -20.30 1.43
CA ASN A 301 40.27 -20.93 2.58
C ASN A 301 40.84 -20.52 3.97
N THR A 302 41.72 -19.50 4.12
CA THR A 302 42.12 -18.59 5.27
C THR A 302 43.28 -17.51 5.13
N ALA A 303 44.08 -17.26 4.08
CA ALA A 303 45.29 -16.36 4.03
C ALA A 303 46.48 -16.47 5.09
N ASP A 304 47.04 -15.40 5.74
CA ASP A 304 48.18 -15.39 6.77
C ASP A 304 48.22 -14.15 7.78
N LEU A 305 48.21 -14.34 9.14
CA LEU A 305 48.54 -13.43 10.32
C LEU A 305 47.56 -13.45 11.56
N THR A 306 48.03 -13.46 12.84
CA THR A 306 47.25 -13.91 14.06
C THR A 306 47.38 -13.11 15.41
N ILE A 307 46.31 -12.94 16.26
CA ILE A 307 46.32 -12.19 17.59
C ILE A 307 45.76 -12.92 18.90
N THR A 308 45.07 -12.27 19.90
CA THR A 308 45.02 -12.73 21.36
C THR A 308 43.70 -13.04 22.20
N GLY A 309 42.66 -12.15 22.36
CA GLY A 309 41.24 -12.16 22.99
C GLY A 309 40.62 -11.69 24.46
N GLU A 310 41.12 -10.85 25.45
CA GLU A 310 40.92 -10.49 26.98
C GLU A 310 41.24 -11.33 28.33
N SER A 311 40.34 -11.79 29.24
CA SER A 311 40.71 -12.52 30.54
C SER A 311 39.69 -13.40 31.38
N ALA A 312 39.60 -14.72 31.12
CA ALA A 312 39.10 -15.90 31.91
C ALA A 312 37.60 -16.20 32.19
N ASN A 313 37.11 -17.36 31.70
CA ASN A 313 35.67 -17.69 31.53
C ASN A 313 34.90 -16.39 31.19
N MET A 314 35.52 -15.58 30.33
CA MET A 314 35.43 -14.14 30.10
C MET A 314 34.58 -13.86 28.86
N TYR A 315 33.57 -14.68 28.70
CA TYR A 315 33.49 -15.35 27.46
C TYR A 315 33.27 -14.45 26.20
N PHE A 316 34.04 -14.52 25.08
CA PHE A 316 33.84 -14.14 23.64
C PHE A 316 34.31 -15.17 22.43
N GLY A 317 33.77 -16.37 21.91
CA GLY A 317 32.67 -16.94 20.94
C GLY A 317 31.31 -17.78 21.17
N TRP A 318 30.10 -17.17 21.07
CA TRP A 318 28.62 -17.47 20.99
C TRP A 318 27.77 -16.14 21.08
N SER A 319 26.58 -16.05 20.49
CA SER A 319 25.57 -14.93 20.28
C SER A 319 25.95 -13.61 19.54
N VAL A 320 25.51 -13.37 18.27
CA VAL A 320 25.91 -12.29 17.27
C VAL A 320 24.84 -12.08 16.08
N SER A 321 25.11 -11.50 14.85
CA SER A 321 24.36 -10.81 13.69
C SER A 321 25.27 -9.87 12.84
N THR A 322 24.71 -8.85 12.12
CA THR A 322 25.11 -7.82 11.06
C THR A 322 24.84 -6.38 11.57
N ALA A 323 24.38 -5.39 10.77
CA ALA A 323 23.75 -4.11 11.12
C ALA A 323 23.53 -3.02 10.01
N GLY A 324 24.02 -3.16 8.75
CA GLY A 324 23.88 -2.25 7.59
C GLY A 324 24.28 -0.77 7.76
N ASP A 325 24.94 -0.25 6.72
CA ASP A 325 25.48 1.10 6.51
C ASP A 325 26.21 1.80 7.75
N VAL A 326 26.40 1.19 8.95
CA VAL A 326 26.40 1.77 10.33
C VAL A 326 27.21 3.02 10.69
N ASN A 327 27.94 3.63 9.78
CA ASN A 327 28.75 4.81 10.00
C ASN A 327 28.85 5.65 8.69
N GLY A 328 28.62 5.09 7.49
CA GLY A 328 28.28 5.74 6.19
C GLY A 328 29.35 6.29 5.24
N ASP A 329 29.95 5.49 4.34
CA ASP A 329 30.80 5.95 3.23
C ASP A 329 30.90 5.12 1.91
N GLY A 330 29.92 4.27 1.58
CA GLY A 330 29.92 3.36 0.42
C GLY A 330 30.94 2.20 0.48
N TYR A 331 31.33 1.78 1.68
CA TYR A 331 32.61 1.24 2.18
C TYR A 331 32.37 0.23 3.33
N ASP A 332 31.14 -0.17 3.70
CA ASP A 332 30.68 -1.03 4.85
C ASP A 332 31.32 -0.83 6.30
N ASP A 333 30.96 -1.53 7.43
CA ASP A 333 31.50 -1.40 8.86
C ASP A 333 30.95 -2.51 9.83
N ILE A 334 31.63 -3.15 10.88
CA ILE A 334 31.24 -4.55 11.40
C ILE A 334 31.00 -5.10 12.96
N ILE A 335 31.84 -5.48 14.03
CA ILE A 335 31.50 -6.13 15.46
C ILE A 335 32.51 -7.19 16.28
N VAL A 336 32.61 -7.53 17.65
CA VAL A 336 33.18 -8.82 18.37
C VAL A 336 32.94 -9.16 20.00
N PRO A 337 31.96 -9.94 20.66
CA PRO A 337 31.21 -9.04 22.30
C PRO A 337 31.66 -9.66 23.85
N SER A 338 30.87 -10.06 24.99
CA SER A 338 31.22 -10.91 26.35
C SER A 338 30.18 -11.65 27.52
N PRO A 339 29.45 -12.90 27.73
CA PRO A 339 27.86 -13.12 29.03
C PRO A 339 27.58 -13.25 30.61
N THR A 340 28.41 -13.41 31.69
CA THR A 340 28.25 -14.33 32.93
C THR A 340 29.52 -14.45 33.89
N TYR A 341 30.06 -15.66 34.18
CA TYR A 341 31.13 -16.10 35.17
C TYR A 341 31.91 -15.11 36.05
N ASN A 342 32.42 -13.96 35.57
CA ASN A 342 32.86 -12.88 36.49
C ASN A 342 31.72 -12.60 37.53
N SER A 343 30.46 -12.99 37.22
CA SER A 343 29.21 -13.05 37.99
C SER A 343 28.22 -11.85 37.99
N SER A 344 28.62 -10.66 38.50
CA SER A 344 27.94 -9.37 38.93
C SER A 344 28.80 -8.04 38.84
N MET A 345 29.08 -7.39 37.67
CA MET A 345 30.05 -6.26 37.37
C MET A 345 30.07 -5.83 35.85
N GLY A 346 31.13 -5.26 35.21
CA GLY A 346 31.12 -4.90 33.73
C GLY A 346 32.45 -4.58 32.95
N LYS A 347 32.43 -4.53 31.59
CA LYS A 347 33.38 -3.84 30.61
C LYS A 347 32.80 -3.78 29.15
N ALA A 348 33.58 -3.32 28.13
CA ALA A 348 33.07 -2.79 26.84
C ALA A 348 33.82 -3.15 25.50
N GLY A 349 33.23 -2.95 24.31
CA GLY A 349 33.80 -3.11 22.92
C GLY A 349 32.98 -2.61 21.66
N ILE A 350 33.58 -1.96 20.65
CA ILE A 350 33.35 -1.82 19.18
C ILE A 350 34.76 -1.88 18.45
N TYR A 351 35.12 -1.42 17.24
CA TYR A 351 36.45 -1.04 16.67
C TYR A 351 36.26 -0.16 15.34
N PHE A 352 37.17 0.55 14.61
CA PHE A 352 36.76 1.72 13.70
C PHE A 352 37.49 2.17 12.36
N GLY A 353 37.04 1.78 11.16
CA GLY A 353 36.89 2.62 9.94
C GLY A 353 37.95 2.84 8.83
N GLY A 354 37.99 2.01 7.77
CA GLY A 354 38.64 2.29 6.46
C GLY A 354 39.85 1.48 6.01
N ALA A 355 40.01 1.30 4.69
CA ALA A 355 41.15 0.82 3.85
C ALA A 355 42.16 -0.27 4.33
N THR A 356 42.27 -0.62 5.61
CA THR A 356 42.95 -1.79 6.22
C THR A 356 42.43 -2.05 7.64
N MET A 357 41.54 -3.02 7.82
CA MET A 357 40.90 -3.35 9.10
C MET A 357 41.83 -3.41 10.32
N ASN A 358 41.72 -2.56 11.34
CA ASN A 358 42.38 -2.69 12.65
C ASN A 358 41.63 -3.40 13.82
N ASN A 359 41.71 -3.03 15.13
CA ASN A 359 41.13 -3.78 16.31
C ASN A 359 41.15 -3.03 17.69
N THR A 360 41.72 -3.51 18.81
CA THR A 360 41.31 -3.12 20.19
C THR A 360 41.65 -1.72 20.72
N ALA A 361 40.73 -0.89 21.26
CA ALA A 361 39.28 -0.75 21.07
C ALA A 361 38.76 0.72 21.51
N ASP A 362 38.06 1.64 20.78
CA ASP A 362 37.46 3.03 21.12
C ASP A 362 35.99 3.33 21.71
N VAL A 363 34.80 3.49 21.04
CA VAL A 363 33.40 3.82 21.57
C VAL A 363 33.11 3.54 23.09
N ILE A 364 33.26 4.44 24.08
CA ILE A 364 33.35 4.09 25.55
C ILE A 364 32.04 4.11 26.41
N LEU A 365 31.52 2.95 26.86
CA LEU A 365 30.33 2.80 27.74
C LEU A 365 30.11 1.33 28.29
N THR A 366 29.23 1.00 29.30
CA THR A 366 28.98 -0.37 29.88
C THR A 366 27.69 -0.74 30.69
N GLY A 367 27.32 0.00 31.75
CA GLY A 367 26.10 -0.23 32.54
C GLY A 367 25.95 0.53 33.88
N PRO A 368 24.77 1.05 34.31
CA PRO A 368 24.63 1.86 35.54
C PRO A 368 24.89 1.20 36.92
N ALA A 369 23.89 1.16 37.80
CA ALA A 369 23.99 1.15 39.27
C ALA A 369 24.54 -0.12 39.97
N THR A 370 25.54 -0.81 39.43
CA THR A 370 26.37 -1.85 40.10
C THR A 370 25.63 -3.10 40.61
N ASN A 371 24.40 -3.37 40.18
CA ASN A 371 23.60 -4.51 40.67
C ASN A 371 22.54 -5.05 39.68
N TYR A 372 22.50 -4.51 38.46
CA TYR A 372 21.50 -4.82 37.42
C TYR A 372 22.18 -5.52 36.21
N GLN A 373 21.62 -5.77 34.99
CA GLN A 373 22.35 -6.69 34.07
C GLN A 373 22.23 -6.63 32.48
N PHE A 374 23.30 -6.18 31.71
CA PHE A 374 23.86 -6.41 30.29
C PHE A 374 24.98 -7.54 29.63
N GLY A 375 25.10 -8.84 28.99
CA GLY A 375 24.44 -10.20 28.33
C GLY A 375 24.20 -10.68 26.76
N VAL A 376 23.00 -10.99 26.13
CA VAL A 376 22.75 -11.95 24.89
C VAL A 376 21.72 -11.87 23.53
N SER A 377 21.30 -11.06 22.43
CA SER A 377 21.17 -9.68 21.59
C SER A 377 22.17 -8.54 20.80
N VAL A 378 23.38 -8.40 20.05
CA VAL A 378 24.31 -8.87 18.80
C VAL A 378 23.99 -9.31 17.15
N ALA A 379 22.90 -9.75 16.27
CA ALA A 379 21.49 -9.44 15.49
C ALA A 379 20.33 -8.20 15.59
N SER A 380 20.07 -7.07 14.81
CA SER A 380 19.66 -5.58 15.05
C SER A 380 18.49 -4.79 14.39
N ALA A 381 18.62 -4.18 13.18
CA ALA A 381 18.44 -2.76 12.75
C ALA A 381 17.44 -2.35 11.63
N GLY A 382 17.84 -1.74 10.49
CA GLY A 382 16.97 -1.13 9.44
C GLY A 382 17.41 0.32 9.17
N ASP A 383 16.94 1.00 8.11
CA ASP A 383 16.85 2.49 8.02
C ASP A 383 16.18 3.21 9.27
N VAL A 384 16.29 2.73 10.52
CA VAL A 384 15.15 2.61 11.51
C VAL A 384 14.28 3.82 11.92
N ASN A 385 14.57 5.01 11.41
CA ASN A 385 13.70 6.17 11.33
C ASN A 385 14.13 7.30 10.34
N GLY A 386 14.74 7.15 9.13
CA GLY A 386 14.80 8.27 8.13
C GLY A 386 15.99 8.81 7.23
N ASP A 387 17.29 8.92 7.60
CA ASP A 387 18.65 9.61 7.38
C ASP A 387 19.75 8.70 7.85
N GLY A 388 20.44 8.16 6.86
CA GLY A 388 21.65 7.44 6.93
C GLY A 388 21.76 6.67 8.22
N TYR A 389 22.51 7.29 9.12
CA TYR A 389 22.60 7.10 10.55
C TYR A 389 21.65 6.14 11.35
N CYS A 390 21.60 4.83 11.02
CA CYS A 390 20.88 3.70 11.66
C CYS A 390 21.42 3.02 12.92
N ASP A 391 21.93 1.76 12.88
CA ASP A 391 21.70 0.90 14.05
C ASP A 391 22.61 -0.37 14.44
N VAL A 392 23.21 -0.84 15.62
CA VAL A 392 23.72 -0.70 17.12
C VAL A 392 22.95 -0.38 18.76
N ILE A 393 21.61 -0.63 19.40
CA ILE A 393 20.70 -1.69 20.38
C ILE A 393 20.95 -3.19 20.89
N VAL A 394 20.57 -3.57 22.13
CA VAL A 394 21.08 -4.79 22.82
C VAL A 394 20.37 -4.97 24.20
N GLY A 395 20.69 -6.02 24.97
CA GLY A 395 20.02 -6.50 26.20
C GLY A 395 20.49 -6.08 27.61
N SER A 396 20.16 -6.72 28.76
CA SER A 396 19.82 -5.98 30.02
C SER A 396 18.93 -6.49 31.23
N ASP A 397 18.49 -7.76 31.45
CA ASP A 397 17.19 -8.09 32.19
C ASP A 397 16.95 -7.68 33.67
N LEU A 398 17.30 -6.45 34.09
CA LEU A 398 16.98 -5.81 35.38
C LEU A 398 16.61 -4.27 35.25
N TYR A 399 15.33 -3.78 35.12
CA TYR A 399 14.74 -2.48 35.61
C TYR A 399 13.59 -2.32 36.73
N SER A 400 12.77 -3.28 37.21
CA SER A 400 11.95 -3.21 38.47
C SER A 400 11.52 -4.54 39.18
N SER A 401 11.10 -5.64 38.50
CA SER A 401 10.94 -7.04 39.02
C SER A 401 10.95 -8.10 37.90
N PHE A 402 11.63 -9.28 38.05
CA PHE A 402 12.16 -10.20 36.98
C PHE A 402 11.56 -10.07 35.55
N THR A 403 12.33 -9.65 34.51
CA THR A 403 11.86 -9.18 33.18
C THR A 403 13.02 -8.64 32.25
N GLY A 404 13.11 -8.99 30.95
CA GLY A 404 13.95 -8.30 29.91
C GLY A 404 13.30 -7.22 29.01
N ARG A 405 14.10 -6.24 28.47
CA ARG A 405 13.80 -4.87 27.85
C ARG A 405 14.47 -4.51 26.46
N ALA A 406 14.74 -3.20 26.21
CA ALA A 406 15.95 -2.55 25.63
C ALA A 406 16.32 -1.16 26.30
N PHE A 407 16.66 -0.05 25.59
CA PHE A 407 16.98 1.33 26.12
C PHE A 407 16.45 2.69 25.46
N ILE A 408 15.64 2.81 24.36
CA ILE A 408 15.38 3.97 23.37
C ILE A 408 16.33 5.16 23.31
N PHE A 409 16.72 5.63 22.11
CA PHE A 409 17.80 6.57 21.77
C PHE A 409 17.43 7.58 20.61
N TYR A 410 18.34 8.00 19.67
CA TYR A 410 18.07 8.89 18.47
C TYR A 410 19.07 8.66 17.27
N GLY A 411 19.30 9.50 16.23
CA GLY A 411 20.22 9.18 15.07
C GLY A 411 21.24 10.27 14.61
N GLY A 412 22.47 9.93 14.14
CA GLY A 412 23.36 10.90 13.42
C GLY A 412 24.92 10.99 13.63
N SER A 413 25.76 10.68 12.63
CA SER A 413 27.23 10.94 12.43
C SER A 413 28.34 10.76 13.52
N VAL A 414 28.12 10.91 14.84
CA VAL A 414 28.96 10.58 16.05
C VAL A 414 28.11 10.90 17.31
N MET A 415 28.51 10.63 18.58
CA MET A 415 27.56 10.34 19.68
C MET A 415 28.24 10.41 21.11
N ASN A 416 27.61 10.55 22.32
CA ASN A 416 28.22 10.19 23.68
C ASN A 416 27.29 10.07 24.98
N SER A 417 26.80 8.87 25.42
CA SER A 417 25.82 8.52 26.53
C SER A 417 25.26 7.01 26.66
N THR A 418 23.92 6.65 26.54
CA THR A 418 23.09 6.14 27.72
C THR A 418 21.68 5.35 27.79
N PRO A 419 20.61 5.74 28.66
CA PRO A 419 19.05 5.86 28.50
C PRO A 419 17.83 6.35 29.57
N ASP A 420 16.88 7.39 29.45
CA ASP A 420 15.42 7.76 30.03
C ASP A 420 14.00 8.37 29.12
N PHE A 421 12.93 7.86 28.19
CA PHE A 421 12.21 6.55 27.34
C PHE A 421 12.10 4.78 27.66
N ILE A 422 11.55 3.84 28.70
CA ILE A 422 10.17 3.37 29.64
C ILE A 422 8.48 2.87 29.17
N MET A 423 7.71 2.03 28.21
CA MET A 423 7.56 0.86 27.01
C MET A 423 7.92 -0.74 26.82
N THR A 424 7.05 -1.74 26.44
CA THR A 424 7.29 -3.17 25.83
C THR A 424 6.57 -4.51 26.31
N GLY A 425 7.15 -5.77 26.47
CA GLY A 425 6.47 -7.15 26.42
C GLY A 425 6.30 -8.08 27.69
N GLU A 426 5.68 -9.31 27.64
CA GLU A 426 4.51 -9.67 28.52
C GLU A 426 4.32 -10.91 29.51
N GLY A 427 5.21 -11.88 29.85
CA GLY A 427 4.93 -12.83 30.99
C GLY A 427 5.82 -14.09 31.29
N VAL A 428 5.46 -15.05 32.18
CA VAL A 428 6.47 -15.85 32.96
C VAL A 428 6.92 -17.27 32.47
N ASN A 429 8.24 -17.58 32.51
CA ASN A 429 9.03 -18.83 32.13
C ASN A 429 9.96 -18.76 30.91
N ASN A 430 10.46 -17.56 30.65
CA ASN A 430 10.13 -17.04 29.36
C ASN A 430 11.33 -16.26 28.76
N ARG A 431 12.50 -16.88 28.50
CA ARG A 431 13.69 -16.16 27.97
C ARG A 431 13.40 -15.54 26.59
N PHE A 432 13.12 -14.24 26.61
CA PHE A 432 12.24 -13.57 25.64
C PHE A 432 13.01 -12.84 24.55
N SER A 433 12.29 -12.39 23.52
CA SER A 433 12.82 -11.95 22.22
C SER A 433 13.99 -12.78 21.72
N PHE A 434 13.97 -14.09 21.96
CA PHE A 434 15.00 -14.99 21.47
C PHE A 434 15.18 -14.85 19.94
N SER A 435 14.13 -14.35 19.31
CA SER A 435 13.99 -13.80 17.98
C SER A 435 14.41 -12.36 17.77
N ALA A 436 15.26 -12.05 16.77
CA ALA A 436 15.06 -11.10 15.66
C ALA A 436 16.28 -10.97 14.66
N ALA A 437 16.12 -10.57 13.39
CA ALA A 437 17.04 -10.21 12.28
C ALA A 437 16.22 -9.59 11.11
N SER A 438 16.80 -9.18 9.97
CA SER A 438 16.38 -8.04 9.10
C SER A 438 14.98 -8.08 8.44
N ALA A 439 13.84 -7.39 8.62
CA ALA A 439 12.46 -7.86 8.21
C ALA A 439 11.51 -7.59 6.93
N GLY A 440 11.78 -6.92 5.77
CA GLY A 440 10.87 -6.58 4.62
C GLY A 440 9.97 -5.31 4.75
N ASP A 441 9.90 -4.43 3.74
CA ASP A 441 8.95 -3.32 3.36
C ASP A 441 7.46 -3.42 3.72
N VAL A 442 7.04 -4.07 4.81
CA VAL A 442 5.70 -4.65 4.99
C VAL A 442 4.44 -3.83 4.83
N ASN A 443 4.59 -2.54 4.60
CA ASN A 443 3.52 -1.74 4.10
C ASN A 443 3.93 -0.63 3.07
N GLY A 444 5.18 -0.50 2.56
CA GLY A 444 5.60 0.44 1.48
C GLY A 444 6.38 1.73 1.79
N ASP A 445 6.74 2.00 3.04
CA ASP A 445 7.01 3.34 3.59
C ASP A 445 8.34 3.91 3.31
N GLY A 446 9.04 3.43 2.30
CA GLY A 446 10.47 3.37 2.44
C GLY A 446 10.94 2.74 3.76
N TYR A 447 10.16 2.60 4.88
CA TYR A 447 10.54 2.35 6.27
C TYR A 447 10.77 0.89 6.75
N SER A 448 11.94 0.28 6.43
CA SER A 448 12.53 -1.00 6.94
C SER A 448 12.24 -1.58 8.39
N ASP A 449 10.98 -1.88 8.78
CA ASP A 449 10.39 -2.82 9.83
C ASP A 449 11.24 -3.81 10.65
N ILE A 450 10.57 -4.57 11.57
CA ILE A 450 10.96 -5.87 12.19
C ILE A 450 9.77 -6.76 12.74
N ILE A 451 9.31 -7.91 12.19
CA ILE A 451 8.32 -8.76 12.95
C ILE A 451 8.89 -9.30 14.27
N VAL A 452 8.06 -9.91 15.11
CA VAL A 452 8.32 -9.84 16.56
C VAL A 452 7.99 -11.15 17.21
N GLY A 453 9.01 -11.97 17.39
CA GLY A 453 8.83 -13.32 17.90
C GLY A 453 8.26 -13.39 19.32
N ALA A 454 7.48 -14.45 19.64
CA ALA A 454 6.47 -14.58 20.70
C ALA A 454 6.63 -15.40 22.00
N TYR A 455 7.68 -16.21 22.15
CA TYR A 455 8.09 -17.08 23.27
C TYR A 455 6.88 -17.92 23.79
N GLY A 456 6.18 -17.46 24.87
CA GLY A 456 4.96 -18.03 25.46
C GLY A 456 3.99 -17.49 26.65
N TYR A 457 2.61 -17.52 26.63
CA TYR A 457 1.46 -17.30 27.66
C TYR A 457 0.70 -18.37 28.57
N SER A 458 0.24 -19.58 28.20
CA SER A 458 0.12 -20.84 29.01
C SER A 458 0.67 -22.15 28.33
N SER A 459 1.52 -22.95 28.99
CA SER A 459 2.22 -24.24 28.62
C SER A 459 2.68 -24.62 27.20
N ASN A 460 2.60 -23.77 26.16
CA ASN A 460 3.80 -23.23 25.50
C ASN A 460 3.61 -22.46 24.14
N THR A 461 2.42 -22.23 23.53
CA THR A 461 2.26 -21.70 22.11
C THR A 461 3.36 -20.91 21.41
N GLY A 462 3.72 -19.73 21.88
CA GLY A 462 4.28 -18.71 21.01
C GLY A 462 3.28 -17.89 20.16
N LYS A 463 3.73 -16.77 19.54
CA LYS A 463 2.94 -15.75 18.79
C LYS A 463 3.78 -14.76 17.98
N ALA A 464 3.18 -14.01 17.06
CA ALA A 464 3.73 -12.73 16.62
C ALA A 464 3.57 -11.62 17.68
N TYR A 465 4.25 -10.50 17.45
CA TYR A 465 3.60 -9.32 16.91
C TYR A 465 4.47 -8.74 15.74
N LEU A 466 4.37 -7.45 15.38
CA LEU A 466 4.97 -6.81 14.20
C LEU A 466 5.51 -5.36 14.45
N TYR A 467 6.84 -5.14 14.59
CA TYR A 467 7.58 -3.84 14.60
C TYR A 467 7.95 -3.57 13.12
N MET A 468 8.11 -2.36 12.59
CA MET A 468 7.39 -1.15 12.93
C MET A 468 8.11 -0.24 13.99
N TYR A 469 8.46 1.05 13.73
CA TYR A 469 9.16 2.08 14.59
C TYR A 469 9.11 3.63 14.18
N GLY A 470 7.95 4.17 13.78
CA GLY A 470 7.31 5.50 14.13
C GLY A 470 7.95 6.89 14.02
N MET A 471 7.07 7.86 13.72
CA MET A 471 7.29 9.32 13.80
C MET A 471 7.51 9.89 15.24
N SER A 472 8.26 9.18 16.10
CA SER A 472 8.81 9.55 17.44
C SER A 472 7.96 9.34 18.74
N GLY A 473 7.50 8.12 19.07
CA GLY A 473 7.18 7.72 20.47
C GLY A 473 5.81 7.12 20.88
N ASN A 474 5.42 5.88 20.51
CA ASN A 474 4.36 5.00 21.12
C ASN A 474 4.92 3.60 21.49
N LEU A 475 4.10 2.54 21.54
CA LEU A 475 4.10 1.63 22.68
C LEU A 475 3.21 0.35 22.57
N TYR A 476 2.18 0.19 21.70
CA TYR A 476 0.98 -0.66 21.99
C TYR A 476 0.22 -1.51 20.92
N SER A 477 0.49 -2.80 20.83
CA SER A 477 0.09 -3.72 19.73
C SER A 477 -1.45 -3.82 19.45
N ASP A 478 -2.04 -3.64 18.23
CA ASP A 478 -3.52 -3.68 17.83
C ASP A 478 -4.18 -4.89 17.02
N ILE A 479 -3.64 -5.38 15.88
CA ILE A 479 -4.06 -6.50 14.94
C ILE A 479 -3.89 -8.00 15.43
N LEU A 480 -3.87 -9.13 14.66
CA LEU A 480 -4.30 -10.48 15.22
C LEU A 480 -3.69 -11.92 14.87
N MET A 481 -2.76 -12.28 13.95
CA MET A 481 -2.39 -13.72 13.59
C MET A 481 -1.65 -14.64 14.65
N THR A 482 -1.52 -16.00 14.48
CA THR A 482 -1.70 -17.05 15.57
C THR A 482 -1.37 -18.58 15.23
N GLY A 483 -1.02 -19.53 16.17
CA GLY A 483 -0.68 -20.99 15.90
C GLY A 483 -1.20 -22.20 16.81
N GLU A 484 -1.51 -23.46 16.35
CA GLU A 484 -2.79 -24.33 16.35
C GLU A 484 -3.56 -25.02 17.55
N THR A 485 -3.17 -26.17 18.13
CA THR A 485 -3.87 -26.92 19.24
C THR A 485 -3.07 -27.38 20.48
N THR A 486 -2.21 -28.44 20.46
CA THR A 486 -1.16 -28.69 21.50
C THR A 486 0.20 -29.19 20.94
N SER A 487 1.29 -28.58 21.42
CA SER A 487 2.71 -28.55 21.00
C SER A 487 3.23 -27.57 19.91
N ASN A 488 2.42 -26.87 19.09
CA ASN A 488 2.65 -25.86 18.00
C ASN A 488 3.79 -24.90 17.87
N LEU A 489 4.83 -24.97 18.67
CA LEU A 489 6.05 -24.16 18.58
C LEU A 489 5.86 -22.93 17.64
N PHE A 490 4.90 -22.01 17.85
CA PHE A 490 4.42 -21.12 16.77
C PHE A 490 5.57 -20.27 16.17
N GLY A 491 6.72 -20.26 16.83
CA GLY A 491 8.04 -20.02 16.27
C GLY A 491 9.20 -20.58 17.12
N TYR A 492 10.40 -20.41 16.64
CA TYR A 492 11.66 -20.31 17.40
C TYR A 492 12.77 -19.94 16.43
N SER A 493 12.44 -19.37 15.27
CA SER A 493 13.26 -18.46 14.48
C SER A 493 12.42 -17.27 14.11
N VAL A 494 12.93 -16.26 13.41
CA VAL A 494 12.12 -15.36 12.56
C VAL A 494 13.01 -14.99 11.31
N ALA A 495 12.68 -14.82 10.00
CA ALA A 495 13.63 -14.63 8.89
C ALA A 495 13.14 -14.16 7.49
N SER A 496 13.77 -14.46 6.32
CA SER A 496 13.95 -13.50 5.20
C SER A 496 13.74 -13.77 3.68
N ALA A 497 12.97 -14.75 3.28
CA ALA A 497 12.19 -14.86 2.04
C ALA A 497 12.48 -14.34 0.61
N GLY A 498 13.25 -13.29 0.31
CA GLY A 498 13.43 -12.69 -1.02
C GLY A 498 12.17 -12.45 -1.93
N ASP A 499 12.23 -11.52 -2.89
CA ASP A 499 11.26 -11.28 -3.99
C ASP A 499 10.78 -12.47 -4.83
N VAL A 500 9.91 -13.32 -4.26
CA VAL A 500 9.33 -14.46 -4.99
C VAL A 500 8.20 -14.15 -5.96
N ASN A 501 7.45 -13.02 -5.92
CA ASN A 501 6.28 -12.84 -6.80
C ASN A 501 6.06 -11.42 -7.37
N GLY A 502 6.86 -10.41 -7.03
CA GLY A 502 7.18 -9.29 -7.92
C GLY A 502 6.16 -8.29 -8.46
N ASP A 503 5.81 -7.31 -7.64
CA ASP A 503 5.64 -5.90 -8.01
C ASP A 503 6.05 -4.92 -6.87
N GLY A 504 6.61 -5.47 -5.76
CA GLY A 504 7.48 -4.94 -4.67
C GLY A 504 7.15 -5.28 -3.17
N TYR A 505 6.32 -6.30 -2.77
CA TYR A 505 5.98 -6.85 -1.39
C TYR A 505 6.57 -8.25 -0.94
N CYS A 506 7.44 -8.33 0.08
CA CYS A 506 7.73 -9.52 0.89
C CYS A 506 6.59 -10.04 1.77
N ASP A 507 7.05 -10.92 2.66
CA ASP A 507 6.42 -12.17 2.89
C ASP A 507 6.96 -12.83 4.15
N LEU A 508 6.06 -12.93 5.14
CA LEU A 508 6.01 -13.69 6.38
C LEU A 508 6.75 -15.04 6.30
N ILE A 509 6.21 -16.25 6.20
CA ILE A 509 6.96 -17.55 6.21
C ILE A 509 7.49 -17.95 7.58
N ILE A 510 6.68 -17.61 8.56
CA ILE A 510 6.89 -17.73 9.98
C ILE A 510 7.33 -19.14 10.50
N GLY A 511 6.72 -19.65 11.57
CA GLY A 511 7.08 -20.84 12.33
C GLY A 511 5.86 -21.70 12.56
N ALA A 512 5.68 -22.23 13.76
CA ALA A 512 4.83 -23.38 14.06
C ALA A 512 5.49 -24.71 13.74
N PRO A 513 5.01 -25.83 14.31
CA PRO A 513 5.31 -27.15 13.76
C PRO A 513 4.39 -28.41 13.70
N GLY A 514 3.16 -28.40 13.13
CA GLY A 514 2.30 -29.58 13.27
C GLY A 514 0.79 -29.55 13.36
N PHE A 515 0.30 -29.75 14.61
CA PHE A 515 -1.08 -29.76 15.15
C PHE A 515 -0.92 -29.92 16.70
N SER A 516 -1.06 -30.93 17.58
CA SER A 516 -1.53 -32.33 17.77
C SER A 516 -0.91 -33.53 17.01
N THR A 517 0.08 -34.22 17.61
CA THR A 517 0.81 -35.45 17.19
C THR A 517 1.62 -35.37 15.84
N ASN A 518 2.99 -35.14 15.78
CA ASN A 518 4.16 -34.71 14.83
C ASN A 518 4.54 -35.02 13.38
N THR A 519 4.58 -33.93 12.58
CA THR A 519 5.62 -33.64 11.58
C THR A 519 5.44 -32.36 10.76
N GLY A 520 4.23 -31.77 10.68
CA GLY A 520 4.16 -30.39 10.24
C GLY A 520 2.93 -29.71 9.68
N ARG A 521 3.22 -28.51 9.15
CA ARG A 521 2.43 -27.54 8.35
C ARG A 521 3.00 -26.05 8.08
N ALA A 522 4.29 -25.72 7.86
CA ALA A 522 5.09 -24.64 7.15
C ALA A 522 4.48 -23.44 6.29
N TYR A 523 4.44 -22.14 6.54
CA TYR A 523 3.42 -21.32 5.85
C TYR A 523 3.83 -20.22 4.88
N ILE A 524 3.10 -20.04 3.77
CA ILE A 524 3.37 -18.98 2.77
C ILE A 524 2.10 -18.18 2.31
N PHE A 525 2.16 -17.17 1.40
CA PHE A 525 1.10 -16.40 0.66
C PHE A 525 0.17 -15.42 1.40
N TYR A 526 -0.05 -14.15 1.02
CA TYR A 526 0.31 -13.23 -0.09
C TYR A 526 -0.44 -11.87 0.04
N GLY A 527 0.20 -10.73 -0.25
CA GLY A 527 -0.23 -9.31 -0.21
C GLY A 527 -1.62 -8.82 -0.64
N GLY A 528 -1.64 -7.74 -1.45
CA GLY A 528 -2.80 -6.93 -1.78
C GLY A 528 -3.06 -5.68 -0.90
N SER A 529 -2.12 -5.24 -0.05
CA SER A 529 -2.25 -4.13 0.94
C SER A 529 -3.27 -4.42 2.05
N ASP A 530 -3.53 -5.72 2.10
CA ASP A 530 -4.63 -6.49 2.65
C ASP A 530 -3.99 -7.66 3.40
N MET A 531 -2.86 -7.42 4.09
CA MET A 531 -2.32 -8.25 5.15
C MET A 531 -3.48 -8.41 6.17
N ASN A 532 -4.32 -9.45 5.97
CA ASN A 532 -5.69 -9.60 6.54
C ASN A 532 -6.16 -11.02 6.99
N ASN A 533 -6.79 -11.90 6.18
CA ASN A 533 -7.69 -12.94 6.79
C ASN A 533 -8.00 -14.33 6.14
N VAL A 534 -7.28 -14.83 5.13
CA VAL A 534 -7.37 -16.17 4.46
C VAL A 534 -7.12 -17.43 5.34
N ALA A 535 -6.22 -18.35 4.93
CA ALA A 535 -6.16 -19.71 5.50
C ALA A 535 -5.92 -20.95 4.56
N ASP A 536 -6.85 -21.25 3.64
CA ASP A 536 -7.37 -22.64 3.43
C ASP A 536 -6.63 -23.51 2.39
N VAL A 537 -5.41 -23.17 1.95
CA VAL A 537 -4.69 -23.86 0.83
C VAL A 537 -3.59 -24.83 1.29
N THR A 538 -2.60 -24.35 2.07
CA THR A 538 -1.73 -25.16 2.96
C THR A 538 -0.69 -26.14 2.31
N ILE A 539 0.35 -26.60 3.03
CA ILE A 539 1.50 -27.39 2.48
C ILE A 539 1.83 -28.64 3.36
N SER A 540 2.75 -29.55 3.01
CA SER A 540 3.41 -30.46 3.97
C SER A 540 4.74 -31.04 3.44
N GLY A 541 4.87 -32.36 3.43
CA GLY A 541 6.11 -33.10 3.62
C GLY A 541 5.88 -34.22 4.65
N ASP A 542 6.72 -35.23 4.57
CA ASP A 542 6.27 -36.61 4.45
C ASP A 542 6.28 -37.57 5.67
N GLY A 543 6.67 -37.17 6.89
CA GLY A 543 6.49 -38.03 8.09
C GLY A 543 7.52 -37.90 9.23
N PRO A 544 7.59 -38.90 10.12
CA PRO A 544 6.81 -38.77 11.34
C PRO A 544 7.59 -39.09 12.59
N ASN A 545 7.24 -38.32 13.60
CA ASN A 545 8.13 -37.95 14.65
C ASN A 545 9.16 -36.91 14.19
N ILE A 546 9.17 -36.32 12.98
CA ILE A 546 10.16 -35.32 12.56
C ILE A 546 9.74 -33.86 12.64
N SER A 547 10.60 -33.09 13.27
CA SER A 547 10.46 -31.66 13.32
C SER A 547 11.02 -30.93 12.13
N PHE A 548 10.20 -30.00 11.68
CA PHE A 548 10.66 -28.64 11.61
C PHE A 548 10.70 -27.99 13.02
N GLY A 549 11.77 -27.25 13.39
CA GLY A 549 11.93 -26.43 14.58
C GLY A 549 13.12 -25.43 14.91
N TRP A 550 14.37 -25.51 14.50
CA TRP A 550 15.57 -24.76 14.93
C TRP A 550 16.54 -24.68 13.65
N SER A 551 16.88 -23.73 12.65
CA SER A 551 16.92 -22.29 11.96
C SER A 551 16.19 -21.85 10.60
N VAL A 552 15.69 -20.60 10.27
CA VAL A 552 15.00 -20.06 8.96
C VAL A 552 15.57 -18.71 8.31
N ALA A 553 15.35 -18.24 7.02
CA ALA A 553 16.04 -17.08 6.28
C ALA A 553 15.63 -16.67 4.79
N SER A 554 16.47 -16.08 3.88
CA SER A 554 16.37 -15.82 2.37
C SER A 554 17.43 -16.54 1.48
N ALA A 555 17.29 -16.64 0.14
CA ALA A 555 18.36 -16.90 -0.83
C ALA A 555 18.50 -15.88 -2.02
N GLY A 556 17.41 -15.60 -2.74
CA GLY A 556 17.35 -15.37 -4.22
C GLY A 556 16.90 -16.53 -5.15
N ASP A 557 16.41 -16.26 -6.37
CA ASP A 557 15.91 -17.18 -7.45
C ASP A 557 16.41 -18.67 -7.64
N VAL A 558 15.57 -19.60 -8.09
CA VAL A 558 15.95 -20.76 -8.93
C VAL A 558 15.09 -20.99 -10.20
N ASN A 559 14.43 -19.88 -10.55
CA ASN A 559 13.94 -19.31 -11.82
C ASN A 559 14.92 -18.92 -12.96
N GLY A 560 15.36 -17.65 -12.98
CA GLY A 560 15.98 -16.90 -14.06
C GLY A 560 14.92 -16.29 -14.97
N ASP A 561 13.69 -16.15 -14.45
CA ASP A 561 12.49 -15.82 -15.23
C ASP A 561 11.84 -14.48 -14.85
N GLY A 562 12.01 -14.09 -13.60
CA GLY A 562 12.52 -12.78 -13.24
C GLY A 562 13.03 -12.76 -11.80
N TYR A 563 12.74 -13.83 -11.06
CA TYR A 563 11.63 -13.81 -10.12
C TYR A 563 11.47 -15.16 -9.42
N CYS A 564 11.47 -15.09 -8.09
CA CYS A 564 12.46 -15.89 -7.36
C CYS A 564 11.87 -16.75 -6.25
N ASP A 565 12.59 -17.28 -5.25
CA ASP A 565 12.54 -18.74 -5.04
C ASP A 565 12.64 -19.55 -3.70
N VAL A 566 12.20 -19.17 -2.47
CA VAL A 566 12.12 -20.04 -1.22
C VAL A 566 13.15 -21.22 -0.96
N ILE A 567 13.72 -21.41 0.25
CA ILE A 567 14.42 -22.65 0.71
C ILE A 567 14.12 -22.97 2.18
N ILE A 568 14.07 -24.23 2.63
CA ILE A 568 13.69 -24.57 4.02
C ILE A 568 14.31 -25.90 4.62
N GLY A 569 14.01 -26.41 5.85
CA GLY A 569 14.40 -27.81 6.32
C GLY A 569 14.65 -28.16 7.82
N ALA A 570 14.76 -29.46 8.24
CA ALA A 570 14.59 -30.15 9.59
C ALA A 570 15.69 -30.72 10.67
N TYR A 571 16.06 -30.13 11.86
CA TYR A 571 17.03 -30.54 13.02
C TYR A 571 16.75 -31.74 14.05
N ALA A 572 16.63 -31.63 15.40
CA ALA A 572 16.86 -32.59 16.55
C ALA A 572 17.85 -33.80 16.60
N TYR A 573 17.39 -35.05 16.42
CA TYR A 573 17.66 -36.18 17.36
C TYR A 573 18.35 -37.46 16.84
N SER A 574 18.84 -38.26 17.82
CA SER A 574 19.45 -39.61 17.78
C SER A 574 19.53 -40.34 16.43
N SER A 575 20.76 -40.68 16.04
CA SER A 575 21.15 -41.26 14.74
C SER A 575 20.82 -40.40 13.50
N TYR A 576 20.14 -39.25 13.67
CA TYR A 576 20.41 -37.96 13.03
C TYR A 576 20.55 -37.90 11.46
N THR A 577 19.46 -37.62 10.69
CA THR A 577 19.33 -37.49 9.18
C THR A 577 18.96 -36.16 8.47
N GLY A 578 18.62 -35.04 9.10
CA GLY A 578 18.09 -33.80 8.47
C GLY A 578 16.87 -33.91 7.56
N LYS A 579 16.42 -32.84 6.85
CA LYS A 579 15.90 -32.88 5.43
C LYS A 579 15.32 -31.61 4.71
N ALA A 580 14.62 -31.83 3.54
CA ALA A 580 15.02 -31.48 2.15
C ALA A 580 14.09 -31.50 0.85
N GLY A 581 14.33 -30.57 -0.15
CA GLY A 581 14.20 -30.36 -1.66
C GLY A 581 13.27 -29.35 -2.45
N ILE A 582 13.65 -28.80 -3.64
CA ILE A 582 13.02 -27.80 -4.63
C ILE A 582 11.60 -28.01 -5.25
N TYR A 583 10.93 -26.98 -5.82
CA TYR A 583 9.48 -26.81 -5.92
C TYR A 583 8.86 -26.24 -7.26
N TYR A 584 9.63 -25.55 -8.12
CA TYR A 584 9.26 -24.72 -9.31
C TYR A 584 8.36 -23.46 -9.14
N GLY A 585 8.63 -22.35 -9.89
CA GLY A 585 8.30 -20.93 -9.55
C GLY A 585 7.83 -19.93 -10.66
N GLY A 586 7.90 -18.59 -10.41
CA GLY A 586 7.49 -17.41 -11.26
C GLY A 586 6.60 -16.27 -10.61
N ALA A 587 5.24 -16.22 -10.76
CA ALA A 587 4.27 -15.39 -9.96
C ALA A 587 2.82 -15.98 -9.54
N SER A 588 2.50 -16.36 -8.26
CA SER A 588 1.28 -17.06 -7.62
C SER A 588 1.32 -18.46 -6.91
N MET A 589 1.94 -18.58 -5.72
CA MET A 589 2.54 -19.79 -5.05
C MET A 589 1.90 -21.27 -5.11
N ASN A 590 2.65 -22.36 -5.52
CA ASN A 590 2.31 -23.82 -5.91
C ASN A 590 2.81 -25.08 -5.11
N ASN A 591 2.01 -26.14 -5.02
CA ASN A 591 2.28 -27.30 -4.16
C ASN A 591 3.37 -28.39 -4.56
N VAL A 592 4.65 -28.15 -4.97
CA VAL A 592 5.51 -29.19 -5.66
C VAL A 592 7.02 -29.41 -5.28
N VAL A 593 7.60 -30.55 -5.80
CA VAL A 593 8.89 -31.35 -5.85
C VAL A 593 8.96 -32.26 -7.13
N ASP A 594 10.04 -32.98 -7.52
CA ASP A 594 10.12 -34.44 -7.92
C ASP A 594 11.48 -35.21 -7.64
N VAL A 595 12.68 -34.61 -7.76
CA VAL A 595 13.93 -35.26 -8.27
C VAL A 595 14.95 -35.93 -7.29
N LEU A 596 15.29 -35.35 -6.11
CA LEU A 596 16.22 -35.85 -5.06
C LEU A 596 17.77 -35.65 -5.21
N MET A 597 18.36 -34.75 -4.39
CA MET A 597 19.78 -34.60 -3.95
C MET A 597 20.09 -35.22 -2.55
N ILE A 598 21.22 -35.89 -2.25
CA ILE A 598 21.53 -36.37 -0.87
C ILE A 598 23.03 -36.84 -0.72
N GLY A 599 23.97 -36.10 -0.10
CA GLY A 599 25.26 -36.66 0.40
C GLY A 599 25.19 -37.81 1.44
N SER A 600 26.31 -38.51 1.73
CA SER A 600 26.31 -40.00 1.69
C SER A 600 25.58 -40.89 2.73
N ALA A 601 25.68 -40.80 4.07
CA ALA A 601 25.52 -42.00 4.95
C ALA A 601 24.75 -41.94 6.32
N VAL A 602 25.34 -41.71 7.52
CA VAL A 602 24.68 -41.96 8.86
C VAL A 602 25.16 -41.10 10.06
N ASN A 603 24.28 -40.74 11.06
CA ASN A 603 24.41 -39.72 12.15
C ASN A 603 24.68 -38.31 11.52
N TYR A 604 24.79 -38.21 10.18
CA TYR A 604 25.35 -37.07 9.40
C TYR A 604 24.51 -35.80 9.43
N SER A 605 23.25 -35.91 9.78
CA SER A 605 22.44 -34.80 10.20
C SER A 605 22.61 -33.42 9.53
N PHE A 606 22.60 -33.24 8.22
CA PHE A 606 22.75 -31.96 7.50
C PHE A 606 21.56 -31.01 7.51
N GLY A 607 21.74 -29.67 7.45
CA GLY A 607 20.75 -28.71 7.92
C GLY A 607 20.96 -27.36 8.66
N TYR A 608 20.93 -27.29 10.01
CA TYR A 608 20.44 -26.17 10.88
C TYR A 608 21.11 -24.81 10.69
N SER A 609 21.77 -24.45 9.58
CA SER A 609 22.51 -23.27 9.08
C SER A 609 22.47 -23.32 7.56
N VAL A 610 22.16 -22.21 6.92
CA VAL A 610 21.78 -21.96 5.51
C VAL A 610 21.77 -20.39 5.36
N ALA A 611 21.67 -19.62 4.27
CA ALA A 611 21.68 -18.12 4.26
C ALA A 611 21.52 -17.38 2.90
N SER A 612 22.23 -16.26 2.63
CA SER A 612 23.08 -16.02 1.46
C SER A 612 24.55 -16.13 1.81
N ALA A 613 25.34 -16.32 0.78
CA ALA A 613 26.70 -15.87 0.68
C ALA A 613 26.61 -14.68 -0.30
N GLY A 614 25.64 -14.66 -1.22
CA GLY A 614 25.56 -13.62 -2.21
C GLY A 614 26.76 -13.72 -3.13
N ASP A 615 26.74 -12.99 -4.22
CA ASP A 615 26.73 -13.42 -5.61
C ASP A 615 28.00 -13.97 -6.30
N VAL A 616 28.17 -15.24 -6.75
CA VAL A 616 29.48 -15.90 -7.04
C VAL A 616 29.82 -16.62 -8.41
N ASN A 617 30.16 -15.95 -9.54
CA ASN A 617 31.02 -16.53 -10.65
C ASN A 617 31.76 -15.58 -11.65
N GLY A 618 31.05 -14.70 -12.37
CA GLY A 618 31.55 -13.78 -13.40
C GLY A 618 30.82 -13.53 -14.77
N ASP A 619 30.05 -14.45 -15.39
CA ASP A 619 29.52 -14.39 -16.80
C ASP A 619 28.16 -15.15 -17.03
N GLY A 620 27.04 -14.75 -16.40
CA GLY A 620 25.89 -15.66 -16.09
C GLY A 620 24.70 -15.08 -15.26
N TYR A 621 24.16 -15.85 -14.28
CA TYR A 621 22.92 -15.59 -13.47
C TYR A 621 22.73 -16.49 -12.16
N CYS A 622 22.78 -15.98 -10.88
CA CYS A 622 22.50 -16.49 -9.44
C CYS A 622 23.48 -17.44 -8.55
N ASP A 623 23.25 -17.99 -7.26
CA ASP A 623 24.00 -18.99 -6.29
C ASP A 623 23.40 -19.65 -4.92
N VAL A 624 24.00 -20.54 -4.04
CA VAL A 624 23.37 -21.16 -2.76
C VAL A 624 24.35 -21.64 -1.56
N ILE A 625 24.13 -21.93 -0.22
CA ILE A 625 24.96 -22.63 0.91
C ILE A 625 24.16 -23.28 2.27
N VAL A 626 24.41 -24.45 3.05
CA VAL A 626 23.74 -25.17 4.34
C VAL A 626 24.30 -26.01 5.78
N GLY A 627 25.41 -25.94 6.65
CA GLY A 627 26.42 -27.00 7.27
C GLY A 627 26.84 -27.66 8.73
N ALA A 628 27.74 -28.71 8.86
CA ALA A 628 28.06 -29.87 9.86
C ALA A 628 28.61 -30.03 11.30
N ASN A 629 27.82 -30.60 12.29
CA ASN A 629 28.12 -31.43 13.54
C ASN A 629 28.66 -32.88 13.36
N ASP A 630 28.73 -33.62 14.47
CA ASP A 630 29.23 -34.93 14.91
C ASP A 630 29.86 -36.01 13.98
N TYR A 631 30.32 -35.80 12.72
CA TYR A 631 30.85 -36.92 11.86
C TYR A 631 31.98 -37.70 12.53
N ASN A 632 32.71 -36.99 13.38
CA ASN A 632 32.84 -37.44 14.74
C ASN A 632 32.69 -36.20 15.67
N THR A 633 31.84 -36.25 16.69
CA THR A 633 31.88 -35.45 17.94
C THR A 633 31.81 -33.90 17.91
N SER A 634 32.40 -33.19 16.93
CA SER A 634 32.37 -31.72 16.67
C SER A 634 33.30 -31.01 15.50
N MET A 635 33.81 -31.53 14.31
CA MET A 635 34.68 -30.84 13.20
C MET A 635 33.94 -30.10 12.08
N GLY A 636 33.48 -28.86 12.24
CA GLY A 636 32.62 -28.19 11.24
C GLY A 636 32.86 -28.49 9.76
N ARG A 637 31.78 -28.58 8.98
CA ARG A 637 31.88 -28.90 7.55
C ARG A 637 30.64 -28.72 6.69
N ALA A 638 30.78 -28.09 5.56
CA ALA A 638 29.69 -27.85 4.64
C ALA A 638 29.63 -28.76 3.41
N TYR A 639 29.04 -28.26 2.30
CA TYR A 639 28.80 -28.98 1.05
C TYR A 639 28.50 -28.16 -0.27
N LEU A 640 29.13 -26.99 -0.62
CA LEU A 640 29.30 -26.18 -1.95
C LEU A 640 28.84 -26.84 -3.28
N PHE A 641 28.39 -26.16 -4.33
CA PHE A 641 27.80 -26.55 -5.65
C PHE A 641 28.01 -25.37 -6.63
N TYR A 642 27.70 -25.35 -7.95
CA TYR A 642 27.78 -24.18 -8.90
C TYR A 642 26.59 -23.99 -9.92
N GLY A 643 26.46 -22.97 -10.82
CA GLY A 643 25.32 -22.88 -11.80
C GLY A 643 25.21 -21.91 -13.06
N GLY A 644 24.08 -21.18 -13.27
CA GLY A 644 23.55 -20.31 -14.41
C GLY A 644 22.34 -20.73 -15.38
N SER A 645 21.00 -20.52 -15.08
CA SER A 645 19.67 -21.00 -15.69
C SER A 645 18.87 -22.36 -15.29
N SER A 646 18.11 -22.44 -14.16
CA SER A 646 17.45 -23.57 -13.37
C SER A 646 18.15 -24.93 -12.92
N MET A 647 17.78 -25.54 -11.75
CA MET A 647 18.67 -26.21 -10.71
C MET A 647 18.91 -27.76 -10.59
N ASN A 648 20.08 -28.19 -10.03
CA ASN A 648 20.76 -29.50 -10.20
C ASN A 648 21.23 -30.24 -8.88
N ASN A 649 22.39 -30.94 -8.78
CA ASN A 649 22.60 -32.03 -7.79
C ASN A 649 24.09 -32.51 -7.53
N THR A 650 25.11 -31.66 -7.54
CA THR A 650 26.57 -31.87 -7.70
C THR A 650 27.41 -30.73 -7.09
N ALA A 651 28.76 -30.69 -7.23
CA ALA A 651 29.67 -29.66 -6.72
C ALA A 651 31.16 -30.05 -6.75
N ASP A 652 32.09 -29.10 -6.54
CA ASP A 652 33.43 -29.18 -7.13
C ASP A 652 34.75 -29.04 -6.24
N VAL A 653 34.82 -28.78 -4.91
CA VAL A 653 36.05 -28.63 -4.04
C VAL A 653 35.77 -28.86 -2.51
N THR A 654 36.73 -29.32 -1.66
CA THR A 654 36.53 -30.18 -0.43
C THR A 654 36.90 -29.66 1.03
N MET A 655 36.01 -29.01 1.85
CA MET A 655 36.30 -28.36 3.17
C MET A 655 36.24 -29.20 4.41
N THR A 656 37.08 -28.91 5.42
CA THR A 656 37.37 -29.77 6.59
C THR A 656 38.32 -29.09 7.60
N GLY A 657 38.20 -29.33 8.91
CA GLY A 657 39.23 -28.92 9.90
C GLY A 657 40.50 -29.79 9.93
N GLU A 658 41.57 -29.42 10.68
CA GLU A 658 42.84 -30.21 10.77
C GLU A 658 43.01 -30.99 12.10
N ALA A 659 43.72 -30.45 13.11
CA ALA A 659 44.17 -31.14 14.34
C ALA A 659 43.08 -31.48 15.41
N VAL A 660 41.94 -31.95 14.94
CA VAL A 660 40.79 -32.60 15.61
C VAL A 660 40.31 -32.02 16.96
N SER A 661 39.30 -31.12 16.98
CA SER A 661 38.53 -30.61 18.17
C SER A 661 37.42 -29.48 17.95
N ASN A 662 37.45 -28.56 16.97
CA ASN A 662 36.38 -27.56 16.63
C ASN A 662 35.21 -27.69 15.58
N ASN A 663 34.01 -27.19 15.90
CA ASN A 663 32.95 -26.70 14.99
C ASN A 663 33.41 -25.56 14.04
N PHE A 664 32.72 -25.20 12.94
CA PHE A 664 32.58 -23.97 12.09
C PHE A 664 31.26 -24.25 11.39
N GLY A 665 30.04 -23.82 11.75
CA GLY A 665 29.30 -22.55 11.57
C GLY A 665 27.77 -22.72 11.63
N ALA A 666 27.03 -21.79 12.25
CA ALA A 666 25.63 -21.90 12.64
C ALA A 666 24.81 -20.70 13.30
N SER A 667 24.39 -19.59 12.60
CA SER A 667 23.50 -18.39 12.94
C SER A 667 24.03 -17.03 12.35
N VAL A 668 23.28 -16.17 11.61
CA VAL A 668 23.77 -15.57 10.30
C VAL A 668 23.15 -14.14 9.91
N ALA A 669 23.45 -13.39 8.76
CA ALA A 669 22.74 -12.30 7.93
C ALA A 669 23.50 -11.47 6.71
N PRO A 670 23.10 -10.29 6.07
CA PRO A 670 23.44 -9.79 4.66
C PRO A 670 24.76 -9.04 4.35
N ALA A 671 25.14 -8.61 3.09
CA ALA A 671 26.51 -8.10 2.66
C ALA A 671 26.72 -6.98 1.56
N GLY A 672 28.02 -6.60 1.38
CA GLY A 672 28.79 -5.69 0.46
C GLY A 672 30.26 -6.27 0.25
N ASP A 673 31.19 -5.80 -0.64
CA ASP A 673 32.65 -6.17 -1.01
C ASP A 673 33.94 -6.14 -0.13
N VAL A 674 34.73 -7.24 -0.06
CA VAL A 674 36.01 -7.32 0.69
C VAL A 674 37.32 -7.55 -0.06
N ASN A 675 37.58 -7.37 -1.36
CA ASN A 675 38.88 -6.65 -1.61
C ASN A 675 38.71 -5.18 -1.85
N GLY A 676 37.51 -4.80 -2.19
CA GLY A 676 37.43 -3.92 -3.30
C GLY A 676 37.95 -4.65 -4.52
N ASP A 677 37.07 -5.37 -5.20
CA ASP A 677 37.22 -5.54 -6.64
C ASP A 677 35.94 -5.74 -7.54
N GLY A 678 34.70 -5.97 -7.03
CA GLY A 678 33.43 -6.31 -7.80
C GLY A 678 32.48 -7.64 -7.87
N PHE A 679 32.53 -9.04 -7.60
CA PHE A 679 33.26 -10.42 -7.33
C PHE A 679 34.01 -11.06 -5.99
N SER A 680 33.53 -11.65 -4.85
CA SER A 680 34.14 -11.89 -3.42
C SER A 680 34.75 -13.17 -2.60
N ASP A 681 34.05 -13.95 -1.68
CA ASP A 681 34.24 -14.02 -0.15
C ASP A 681 33.88 -15.33 0.76
N VAL A 682 33.79 -15.38 2.17
CA VAL A 682 32.86 -16.22 3.09
C VAL A 682 32.95 -16.38 4.69
N LEU A 683 31.79 -16.52 5.42
CA LEU A 683 31.46 -16.65 6.89
C LEU A 683 31.02 -18.04 7.37
N ILE A 684 31.31 -18.35 8.63
CA ILE A 684 31.20 -19.62 9.35
C ILE A 684 31.05 -19.58 10.91
N GLY A 685 30.78 -18.44 11.58
CA GLY A 685 30.38 -18.15 13.02
C GLY A 685 30.31 -19.21 14.18
N ALA A 686 30.37 -18.91 15.51
CA ALA A 686 30.84 -19.95 16.48
C ALA A 686 30.37 -20.13 18.00
N TRP A 687 30.31 -21.37 18.53
CA TRP A 687 30.36 -21.76 19.96
C TRP A 687 31.25 -22.98 20.19
N SER A 688 32.09 -22.88 21.24
CA SER A 688 32.97 -23.88 21.91
C SER A 688 34.56 -24.14 21.67
N TYR A 689 35.54 -23.17 21.59
CA TYR A 689 37.01 -23.04 22.03
C TYR A 689 37.35 -22.55 23.53
N SER A 690 38.06 -23.18 24.53
CA SER A 690 37.97 -23.23 26.08
C SER A 690 38.74 -22.34 27.10
N SER A 691 38.21 -22.45 28.35
CA SER A 691 38.09 -21.57 29.53
C SER A 691 38.09 -20.06 29.30
N ASN A 692 37.61 -19.54 28.18
CA ASN A 692 36.73 -20.12 27.16
C ASN A 692 36.97 -19.59 25.72
N THR A 693 38.23 -19.37 25.24
CA THR A 693 38.70 -19.06 23.83
C THR A 693 37.65 -18.49 22.76
N GLY A 694 37.82 -18.66 21.42
CA GLY A 694 37.24 -17.83 20.33
C GLY A 694 37.67 -18.35 18.95
N ARG A 695 36.97 -17.99 17.85
CA ARG A 695 37.49 -18.02 16.47
C ARG A 695 36.51 -17.44 15.45
N ALA A 696 36.75 -16.28 14.82
CA ALA A 696 36.18 -15.76 13.57
C ALA A 696 36.83 -16.40 12.32
N TYR A 697 36.42 -16.09 11.07
CA TYR A 697 36.98 -16.62 9.81
C TYR A 697 36.36 -15.96 8.61
N ILE A 698 37.19 -15.40 7.78
CA ILE A 698 36.97 -15.26 6.36
C ILE A 698 38.35 -15.81 5.75
N PHE A 699 38.74 -15.71 4.46
CA PHE A 699 39.77 -16.48 3.72
C PHE A 699 40.40 -16.15 2.28
N TYR A 700 40.16 -15.02 1.59
CA TYR A 700 40.49 -14.57 0.20
C TYR A 700 39.76 -15.13 -1.04
N GLY A 701 39.56 -14.30 -2.06
CA GLY A 701 38.93 -14.50 -3.38
C GLY A 701 39.85 -14.91 -4.57
N GLY A 702 39.33 -14.93 -5.81
CA GLY A 702 40.12 -14.96 -7.06
C GLY A 702 39.39 -14.91 -8.44
N ALA A 703 39.10 -16.09 -9.05
CA ALA A 703 38.28 -16.41 -10.24
C ALA A 703 37.77 -17.89 -10.32
N VAL A 704 38.16 -18.78 -9.38
CA VAL A 704 37.67 -20.17 -9.12
C VAL A 704 38.01 -20.57 -7.67
N MET A 705 37.01 -20.96 -6.89
CA MET A 705 37.09 -21.04 -5.43
C MET A 705 38.16 -22.02 -4.83
N ASP A 706 39.16 -21.58 -4.01
CA ASP A 706 40.30 -22.43 -3.48
C ASP A 706 40.21 -23.07 -2.05
N ASN A 707 41.15 -22.77 -1.15
CA ASN A 707 41.80 -23.75 -0.28
C ASN A 707 42.77 -23.29 0.89
N THR A 708 43.10 -22.00 1.12
CA THR A 708 44.29 -21.58 1.95
C THR A 708 44.17 -20.33 2.85
N ALA A 709 44.78 -20.15 4.06
CA ALA A 709 45.22 -21.10 5.14
C ALA A 709 45.44 -20.58 6.63
N ASP A 710 45.87 -19.35 6.98
CA ASP A 710 46.02 -18.83 8.40
C ASP A 710 46.12 -17.26 8.65
N VAL A 711 45.22 -16.37 8.17
CA VAL A 711 44.96 -15.01 8.75
C VAL A 711 43.70 -15.00 9.61
N THR A 712 43.80 -14.37 10.78
CA THR A 712 43.54 -15.12 12.02
C THR A 712 43.18 -14.17 13.19
N MET A 713 42.19 -13.24 13.01
CA MET A 713 41.65 -12.17 13.96
C MET A 713 41.58 -12.59 15.43
N THR A 714 41.32 -11.79 16.51
CA THR A 714 40.96 -12.39 17.85
C THR A 714 40.47 -11.59 19.10
N GLY A 715 41.02 -10.41 19.48
CA GLY A 715 40.86 -9.65 20.77
C GLY A 715 42.18 -9.56 21.66
N GLU A 716 42.20 -9.48 23.02
CA GLU A 716 43.40 -9.50 23.99
C GLU A 716 43.89 -10.71 24.98
N THR A 717 43.59 -12.05 24.91
CA THR A 717 43.24 -12.99 26.05
C THR A 717 44.23 -13.88 26.81
N SER A 718 43.71 -14.36 27.96
CA SER A 718 43.33 -15.80 28.06
C SER A 718 41.87 -16.04 28.59
N GLY A 719 40.79 -16.45 27.84
CA GLY A 719 39.36 -16.38 28.34
C GLY A 719 37.95 -16.67 27.66
N ILE A 720 37.59 -16.88 26.37
CA ILE A 720 36.31 -16.39 25.67
C ILE A 720 34.79 -17.18 25.47
N LYS A 721 33.82 -17.11 24.43
CA LYS A 721 32.20 -17.03 24.03
C LYS A 721 31.24 -15.84 23.21
N TYR A 722 31.14 -14.92 22.12
CA TYR A 722 31.39 -14.39 20.64
C TYR A 722 30.81 -14.94 19.26
N GLY A 723 29.52 -15.24 19.01
CA GLY A 723 29.05 -15.90 17.73
C GLY A 723 27.80 -16.81 17.79
N VAL A 724 26.56 -16.28 17.78
CA VAL A 724 25.28 -17.04 17.54
C VAL A 724 24.17 -16.19 16.86
N SER A 725 24.57 -15.15 16.10
CA SER A 725 24.24 -14.92 14.67
C SER A 725 25.49 -14.28 13.99
N VAL A 726 25.75 -14.03 12.68
CA VAL A 726 26.89 -13.17 12.20
C VAL A 726 26.64 -12.55 10.81
N ALA A 727 27.04 -11.30 10.46
CA ALA A 727 26.97 -10.69 9.10
C ALA A 727 27.44 -9.19 8.85
N SER A 728 27.16 -8.51 7.71
CA SER A 728 27.41 -7.05 7.41
C SER A 728 26.78 -6.02 8.35
N ALA A 729 27.56 -5.36 9.21
CA ALA A 729 27.10 -4.08 9.77
C ALA A 729 27.06 -2.90 8.80
N GLY A 730 27.53 -3.02 7.57
CA GLY A 730 27.63 -1.91 6.65
C GLY A 730 28.19 -0.56 7.17
N ASP A 731 28.40 0.40 6.29
CA ASP A 731 29.34 1.55 6.10
C ASP A 731 30.09 2.41 7.16
N VAL A 732 31.19 3.16 6.84
CA VAL A 732 32.05 4.05 7.75
C VAL A 732 32.31 5.56 7.39
N ASN A 733 33.52 6.03 6.94
CA ASN A 733 33.99 7.44 7.11
C ASN A 733 34.69 8.27 5.97
N GLY A 734 35.01 7.76 4.78
CA GLY A 734 35.03 8.59 3.55
C GLY A 734 35.53 8.08 2.17
N ASP A 735 35.72 6.78 1.83
CA ASP A 735 36.42 6.40 0.55
C ASP A 735 36.11 4.99 -0.13
N SER A 736 34.98 4.29 0.13
CA SER A 736 34.64 2.86 -0.29
C SER A 736 35.59 1.64 0.06
N TYR A 737 35.58 1.02 1.28
CA TYR A 737 36.33 -0.14 1.89
C TYR A 737 36.10 -0.42 3.48
N SER A 738 35.67 -1.58 4.12
CA SER A 738 35.27 -1.74 5.63
C SER A 738 35.98 -2.57 6.77
N ASP A 739 35.46 -2.46 8.02
CA ASP A 739 35.55 -3.23 9.31
C ASP A 739 34.88 -4.66 9.39
N VAL A 740 34.56 -5.31 10.54
CA VAL A 740 33.99 -6.70 10.64
C VAL A 740 33.31 -7.13 11.95
N ILE A 741 32.20 -7.90 11.88
CA ILE A 741 31.18 -8.32 12.89
C ILE A 741 31.66 -9.26 13.98
N ILE A 742 30.76 -9.37 15.00
CA ILE A 742 30.72 -10.02 16.33
C ILE A 742 30.12 -8.88 17.32
N GLY A 743 30.03 -8.47 18.64
CA GLY A 743 30.21 -8.60 20.18
C GLY A 743 30.29 -11.05 21.85
N ALA A 744 29.30 -11.55 22.69
CA ALA A 744 29.23 -12.66 23.59
C ALA A 744 28.25 -12.34 24.72
N SER A 745 27.68 -13.40 25.29
CA SER A 745 27.45 -13.54 26.80
C SER A 745 29.20 -14.92 28.80
N LEU A 746 30.27 -14.48 29.58
CA LEU A 746 30.80 -15.05 30.88
C LEU A 746 31.88 -14.12 31.52
N PHE A 747 32.45 -13.16 30.80
CA PHE A 747 32.72 -11.86 31.40
C PHE A 747 31.45 -11.06 31.24
N SER A 748 31.48 -9.74 31.34
CA SER A 748 32.19 -9.13 32.46
C SER A 748 31.25 -9.08 33.62
N SER A 749 30.94 -10.27 34.10
CA SER A 749 30.31 -10.49 35.37
C SER A 749 28.80 -10.48 35.24
N SER A 750 28.36 -11.31 34.31
CA SER A 750 27.46 -10.85 33.28
C SER A 750 28.14 -9.66 32.59
N THR A 751 28.53 -9.73 31.31
CA THR A 751 28.48 -8.59 30.38
C THR A 751 28.13 -9.05 28.99
N GLY A 752 28.30 -8.16 28.03
CA GLY A 752 28.93 -8.49 26.80
C GLY A 752 30.16 -7.63 26.63
N ARG A 753 30.36 -7.25 25.39
CA ARG A 753 31.03 -6.06 24.92
C ARG A 753 30.16 -5.66 23.72
N ALA A 754 30.69 -4.94 22.77
CA ALA A 754 30.57 -5.39 21.39
C ALA A 754 32.02 -5.44 20.78
N TYR A 755 32.33 -5.18 19.49
CA TYR A 755 33.70 -4.93 18.95
C TYR A 755 33.80 -4.64 17.36
N LEU A 756 33.18 -3.61 16.69
CA LEU A 756 33.39 -3.00 15.29
C LEU A 756 34.88 -3.02 14.79
N TYR A 757 35.41 -2.52 13.65
CA TYR A 757 36.72 -3.07 13.17
C TYR A 757 37.76 -2.32 12.22
N TYR A 758 38.00 -0.99 12.18
CA TYR A 758 39.23 -0.39 11.53
C TYR A 758 39.47 -0.40 10.02
N GLY A 759 38.53 -0.63 9.10
CA GLY A 759 38.87 -1.44 7.92
C GLY A 759 38.48 -1.16 6.50
N GLY A 760 39.06 -1.94 5.56
CA GLY A 760 38.96 -1.83 4.11
C GLY A 760 40.19 -2.42 3.38
N SER A 761 40.37 -2.20 2.05
CA SER A 761 41.42 -2.56 1.02
C SER A 761 42.63 -3.50 1.33
N ASN A 762 43.06 -3.66 2.58
CA ASN A 762 43.91 -4.75 3.05
C ASN A 762 43.56 -5.10 4.51
N MET A 763 42.41 -5.73 4.76
CA MET A 763 41.90 -5.99 6.11
C MET A 763 42.94 -6.58 7.12
N ASN A 764 43.00 -6.11 8.37
CA ASN A 764 43.91 -6.62 9.43
C ASN A 764 43.25 -6.87 10.84
N ASN A 765 43.87 -6.37 11.94
CA ASN A 765 43.57 -6.66 13.36
C ASN A 765 44.36 -5.80 14.45
N ALA A 766 44.33 -4.44 14.51
CA ALA A 766 45.07 -3.52 15.49
C ALA A 766 44.35 -2.71 16.66
N SER A 767 43.83 -1.44 16.59
CA SER A 767 43.46 -0.56 17.77
C SER A 767 42.53 0.72 17.58
N ASP A 768 41.18 0.65 17.79
CA ASP A 768 40.07 1.52 17.24
C ASP A 768 38.61 1.16 17.82
N VAL A 769 37.38 1.78 17.77
CA VAL A 769 36.04 1.66 18.61
C VAL A 769 35.70 0.63 19.86
N VAL A 770 34.77 0.82 20.90
CA VAL A 770 34.67 0.13 22.30
C VAL A 770 33.29 -0.04 23.10
N MET A 771 32.06 -0.04 22.54
CA MET A 771 30.71 0.11 23.22
C MET A 771 30.30 -0.88 24.34
N THR A 772 29.53 -0.46 25.39
CA THR A 772 28.55 -1.24 26.25
C THR A 772 27.43 -0.48 27.11
N GLY A 773 27.29 0.86 27.21
CA GLY A 773 26.22 1.62 27.99
C GLY A 773 26.41 2.15 29.46
N GLU A 774 27.34 3.08 29.77
CA GLU A 774 27.93 3.61 31.05
C GLU A 774 28.99 2.78 31.87
N SER A 775 28.79 2.25 33.10
CA SER A 775 29.89 1.74 33.99
C SER A 775 30.07 0.20 34.28
N THR A 776 29.27 -0.50 35.12
CA THR A 776 29.40 -1.96 35.43
C THR A 776 28.12 -2.65 36.00
N GLN A 777 27.51 -3.68 35.37
CA GLN A 777 26.37 -4.49 35.93
C GLN A 777 26.25 -6.10 35.82
N ASN A 778 25.96 -6.95 34.79
CA ASN A 778 25.63 -6.86 33.34
C ASN A 778 25.12 -8.19 32.45
N TYR A 779 23.86 -8.68 32.16
CA TYR A 779 23.25 -9.42 30.95
C TYR A 779 22.38 -8.79 29.59
N PHE A 780 22.63 -8.13 28.29
CA PHE A 780 23.61 -7.39 27.19
C PHE A 780 24.87 -7.87 26.25
N GLY A 781 25.06 -7.35 25.03
CA GLY A 781 26.16 -7.67 24.09
C GLY A 781 25.95 -9.01 23.38
N ILE A 782 24.94 -9.02 22.54
CA ILE A 782 23.79 -9.89 22.72
C ILE A 782 23.72 -10.95 21.44
N SER A 783 23.16 -11.10 20.15
CA SER A 783 22.25 -10.68 18.90
C SER A 783 21.50 -9.20 18.39
N VAL A 784 21.86 -7.88 17.76
CA VAL A 784 22.61 -7.03 16.48
C VAL A 784 22.98 -7.31 14.82
N SER A 785 22.32 -6.86 13.69
CA SER A 785 22.00 -7.30 12.24
C SER A 785 21.25 -6.29 11.28
N PRO A 786 21.28 -6.33 9.91
CA PRO A 786 21.62 -5.30 8.86
C PRO A 786 20.80 -3.98 8.86
N ALA A 787 20.78 -3.13 7.82
CA ALA A 787 20.01 -1.85 7.87
C ALA A 787 19.48 -1.18 6.59
N GLY A 788 20.07 -0.03 6.16
CA GLY A 788 19.36 1.09 5.51
C GLY A 788 19.97 2.53 5.63
N ASP A 789 19.26 3.58 6.17
CA ASP A 789 19.42 5.09 6.09
C ASP A 789 18.45 6.06 7.00
N MET A 790 18.51 6.26 8.41
CA MET A 790 17.72 6.85 9.67
C MET A 790 17.18 8.31 10.30
N ASN A 791 17.36 9.64 9.99
CA ASN A 791 16.29 10.74 9.74
C ASN A 791 15.93 11.45 8.30
N LYS A 792 16.79 11.98 7.34
CA LYS A 792 17.02 11.69 5.83
C LYS A 792 18.33 12.25 5.16
N ASP A 793 19.39 11.42 4.95
CA ASP A 793 20.82 11.83 4.72
C ASP A 793 21.91 10.82 4.18
N GLY A 794 21.72 9.48 4.09
CA GLY A 794 22.53 8.55 3.27
C GLY A 794 23.86 7.98 3.83
N TYR A 795 23.81 7.18 4.90
CA TYR A 795 24.83 6.57 5.81
C TYR A 795 24.19 5.39 6.64
N SER A 796 24.76 4.98 7.82
CA SER A 796 24.10 4.42 9.06
C SER A 796 24.80 4.68 10.47
N ASP A 797 24.27 4.10 11.60
CA ASP A 797 24.54 4.38 13.07
C ASP A 797 24.25 3.14 13.99
N ILE A 798 23.66 3.23 15.22
CA ILE A 798 23.63 2.14 16.22
C ILE A 798 22.19 1.67 16.95
N ILE A 799 21.29 0.54 16.96
CA ILE A 799 20.98 -1.07 16.92
C ILE A 799 21.74 -2.47 17.69
N VAL A 800 22.79 -2.87 18.67
CA VAL A 800 23.86 -2.63 19.95
C VAL A 800 23.76 -1.93 21.45
N GLY A 801 22.82 -1.16 22.01
CA GLY A 801 22.05 -1.34 23.32
C GLY A 801 22.40 -1.04 24.79
N ALA A 802 21.30 -1.06 25.60
CA ALA A 802 21.04 -2.12 26.61
C ALA A 802 19.61 -2.30 27.21
N HIS A 803 19.11 -3.53 27.35
CA HIS A 803 17.89 -3.92 28.06
C HIS A 803 17.71 -3.67 29.60
N GLY A 804 18.33 -2.67 30.30
CA GLY A 804 18.03 -2.44 31.75
C GLY A 804 19.04 -1.76 32.69
N TYR A 805 18.57 -1.25 33.84
CA TYR A 805 19.44 -0.67 34.89
C TYR A 805 18.98 -0.68 36.38
N ASN A 806 17.81 -1.21 36.77
CA ASN A 806 17.30 -1.19 38.17
C ASN A 806 16.22 -2.24 38.64
N ASN A 807 16.43 -3.57 38.59
CA ASN A 807 15.62 -4.65 39.26
C ASN A 807 14.56 -5.48 38.43
N SER A 808 14.50 -5.37 37.09
CA SER A 808 13.73 -6.03 35.92
C SER A 808 12.46 -5.42 35.21
N THR A 809 12.47 -5.00 33.92
CA THR A 809 11.21 -4.60 33.15
C THR A 809 11.41 -4.74 31.60
N GLY A 810 10.70 -4.03 30.67
CA GLY A 810 10.87 -3.90 29.17
C GLY A 810 11.57 -2.59 28.60
N ARG A 811 11.84 -2.31 27.28
CA ARG A 811 12.23 -0.99 26.59
C ARG A 811 12.57 -1.10 25.05
N VAL A 812 12.87 0.04 24.36
CA VAL A 812 13.24 0.32 22.91
C VAL A 812 14.74 0.54 22.45
N TYR A 813 15.20 1.28 21.38
CA TYR A 813 16.64 1.58 20.85
C TYR A 813 16.72 2.79 19.85
N LEU A 814 17.59 2.85 18.80
CA LEU A 814 18.28 4.01 18.10
C LEU A 814 19.70 4.32 18.69
N PHE A 815 20.56 5.31 18.33
CA PHE A 815 21.77 5.74 19.15
C PHE A 815 22.42 7.13 18.93
N PHE A 816 22.24 7.85 17.83
CA PHE A 816 22.62 9.26 17.60
C PHE A 816 24.08 9.45 17.22
N GLY A 817 24.51 8.74 16.17
CA GLY A 817 25.86 8.68 15.64
C GLY A 817 26.02 8.12 14.23
N GLY A 818 27.22 7.63 13.90
CA GLY A 818 27.70 7.29 12.55
C GLY A 818 29.14 7.80 12.39
N ALA A 819 29.58 8.17 11.18
CA ALA A 819 30.82 8.83 10.63
C ALA A 819 32.15 8.83 11.46
N ALA A 820 32.12 8.91 12.78
CA ALA A 820 33.19 8.47 13.67
C ALA A 820 32.60 7.95 15.00
N MET A 821 31.94 6.79 14.98
CA MET A 821 30.84 6.53 15.92
C MET A 821 31.23 6.50 17.42
N ASN A 822 30.32 6.93 18.33
CA ASN A 822 30.47 6.96 19.82
C ASN A 822 29.18 6.67 20.70
N ASN A 823 28.55 7.54 21.56
CA ASN A 823 27.43 7.09 22.48
C ASN A 823 26.03 7.78 22.93
N ILE A 824 25.35 8.90 22.48
CA ILE A 824 24.06 9.46 23.13
C ILE A 824 22.81 9.69 22.23
N ALA A 825 21.82 8.80 22.08
CA ALA A 825 21.48 7.59 22.83
C ALA A 825 20.98 7.79 24.29
N ASP A 826 19.68 8.05 24.59
CA ASP A 826 19.28 8.49 25.98
C ASP A 826 17.87 8.24 26.68
N VAL A 827 16.95 7.22 26.52
CA VAL A 827 15.49 7.25 27.04
C VAL A 827 14.81 5.96 28.10
N THR A 828 13.79 5.71 29.23
CA THR A 828 12.25 6.07 29.97
C THR A 828 10.57 6.22 29.35
N MET A 829 9.65 5.58 28.40
CA MET A 829 9.41 4.41 27.24
C MET A 829 10.04 2.73 27.00
N THR A 830 10.18 1.43 27.75
CA THR A 830 9.82 0.36 29.02
C THR A 830 8.45 -0.36 29.52
N GLY A 831 8.23 -1.70 29.38
CA GLY A 831 6.94 -2.42 29.61
C GLY A 831 6.99 -3.99 29.58
N GLU A 832 5.98 -4.77 29.17
CA GLU A 832 4.61 -4.74 29.69
C GLU A 832 4.35 -5.82 30.75
N ALA A 833 5.17 -6.89 30.88
CA ALA A 833 5.08 -7.81 32.01
C ALA A 833 6.33 -8.67 32.28
N ALA A 834 6.22 -9.63 33.20
CA ALA A 834 7.31 -10.18 34.01
C ALA A 834 7.71 -11.64 33.72
N ASN A 835 8.72 -12.11 34.44
CA ASN A 835 9.65 -13.23 34.23
C ASN A 835 10.01 -13.57 32.78
N ILE A 836 9.99 -12.53 31.95
CA ILE A 836 10.55 -12.52 30.60
C ILE A 836 12.02 -12.12 30.62
N TYR A 837 12.66 -12.19 29.46
CA TYR A 837 14.06 -11.81 29.24
C TYR A 837 14.30 -11.27 27.79
N TYR A 838 13.42 -10.41 27.26
CA TYR A 838 13.31 -9.81 25.90
C TYR A 838 14.65 -9.40 25.28
N GLY A 839 15.31 -10.26 24.51
CA GLY A 839 16.26 -9.72 23.55
C GLY A 839 16.88 -10.72 22.59
N ILE A 840 16.99 -12.01 22.91
CA ILE A 840 17.99 -12.96 22.35
C ILE A 840 18.18 -13.07 20.80
N SER A 841 17.50 -12.26 19.95
CA SER A 841 17.94 -11.64 18.68
C SER A 841 17.07 -10.33 18.27
N VAL A 842 17.39 -9.48 17.25
CA VAL A 842 16.83 -8.12 16.73
C VAL A 842 16.99 -7.92 15.11
N ALA A 843 16.20 -7.22 14.21
CA ALA A 843 16.52 -6.54 12.83
C ALA A 843 15.61 -6.18 11.57
N SER A 844 16.02 -5.10 10.85
CA SER A 844 16.03 -4.51 9.44
C SER A 844 15.21 -4.91 8.22
N ALA A 845 14.12 -4.23 7.95
CA ALA A 845 13.15 -4.77 7.02
C ALA A 845 12.76 -3.99 5.77
N GLY A 846 13.55 -3.80 4.72
CA GLY A 846 13.06 -3.15 3.48
C GLY A 846 12.48 -1.71 3.61
N ASP A 847 11.16 -1.51 3.51
CA ASP A 847 10.41 -0.24 3.25
C ASP A 847 8.83 -0.16 3.61
N VAL A 848 8.22 0.33 4.73
CA VAL A 848 6.88 -0.16 5.34
C VAL A 848 5.55 0.75 5.69
N ASN A 849 4.80 1.47 4.81
CA ASN A 849 3.46 2.22 4.85
C ASN A 849 3.10 3.01 3.55
N GLY A 850 4.02 3.22 2.59
CA GLY A 850 3.85 3.90 1.27
C GLY A 850 4.63 5.24 1.00
N ASP A 851 5.90 5.47 1.43
CA ASP A 851 6.21 6.70 2.23
C ASP A 851 7.69 7.27 2.48
N GLY A 852 8.88 6.63 2.37
CA GLY A 852 10.10 7.09 3.13
C GLY A 852 11.41 6.24 3.41
N SER A 853 11.62 5.50 4.58
CA SER A 853 12.99 5.14 5.13
C SER A 853 13.32 3.87 6.09
N ALA A 854 13.30 3.77 7.46
CA ALA A 854 13.10 2.52 8.33
C ALA A 854 12.46 2.42 9.73
N ASP A 855 12.32 1.20 10.30
CA ASP A 855 11.66 0.84 11.55
C ASP A 855 12.34 -0.25 12.42
N LEU A 856 12.81 0.10 13.62
CA LEU A 856 13.50 -0.70 14.68
C LEU A 856 12.66 -1.82 15.38
N ILE A 857 13.26 -2.59 16.32
CA ILE A 857 12.77 -3.68 17.21
C ILE A 857 13.30 -3.58 18.66
N ALA A 858 12.82 -4.43 19.58
CA ALA A 858 13.77 -5.31 20.30
C ALA A 858 13.25 -6.72 20.67
N GLY A 859 12.17 -7.14 20.00
CA GLY A 859 11.08 -7.88 20.57
C GLY A 859 10.66 -9.21 19.91
N ALA A 860 9.84 -10.00 20.59
CA ALA A 860 9.31 -9.76 21.92
C ALA A 860 8.74 -11.08 22.47
N ALA A 861 9.61 -12.07 22.56
CA ALA A 861 9.16 -13.43 22.66
C ALA A 861 8.80 -13.96 24.05
N TYR A 862 7.59 -13.80 24.64
CA TYR A 862 6.97 -14.70 25.69
C TYR A 862 5.95 -14.05 26.72
N TYR A 863 4.63 -14.03 26.46
CA TYR A 863 3.53 -13.60 27.39
C TYR A 863 3.32 -14.44 28.69
N ASN A 864 2.16 -14.43 29.35
CA ASN A 864 1.91 -14.84 30.74
C ASN A 864 2.50 -16.16 31.36
N SER A 865 2.89 -17.24 30.65
CA SER A 865 3.06 -18.64 31.15
C SER A 865 3.12 -19.80 30.09
N ASN A 866 3.27 -19.53 28.77
CA ASN A 866 3.48 -20.50 27.66
C ASN A 866 2.79 -20.25 26.24
N THR A 867 1.48 -20.09 25.96
CA THR A 867 0.77 -19.58 24.72
C THR A 867 1.05 -18.18 24.06
N GLY A 868 2.32 -17.78 23.83
CA GLY A 868 3.01 -16.51 23.37
C GLY A 868 2.45 -15.08 23.54
N ARG A 869 3.27 -14.01 23.26
CA ARG A 869 2.97 -12.60 22.77
C ARG A 869 4.13 -11.54 23.01
N SER A 870 4.05 -10.31 22.41
CA SER A 870 5.14 -9.41 21.91
C SER A 870 5.26 -7.91 22.42
N TYR A 871 5.60 -6.83 21.63
CA TYR A 871 5.20 -5.35 21.73
C TYR A 871 5.91 -4.28 20.76
N VAL A 872 5.25 -3.50 19.82
CA VAL A 872 5.79 -3.22 18.39
C VAL A 872 5.42 -2.00 17.37
N TYR A 873 6.25 -1.20 16.67
CA TYR A 873 6.09 0.31 16.64
C TYR A 873 6.04 1.33 15.38
N LEU A 874 5.39 1.12 14.21
CA LEU A 874 5.32 1.71 12.80
C LEU A 874 5.51 3.22 12.44
N ASN A 875 6.25 3.55 11.33
CA ASN A 875 6.86 4.87 10.88
C ASN A 875 6.07 6.03 10.25
N SER A 876 6.53 6.48 9.07
CA SER A 876 7.00 7.86 8.75
C SER A 876 7.91 8.58 9.79
N SER A 877 9.04 9.23 9.44
CA SER A 877 9.89 10.01 10.41
C SER A 877 9.98 11.52 10.14
N PRO A 878 10.00 12.42 11.16
CA PRO A 878 9.81 13.85 10.97
C PRO A 878 11.15 14.58 10.78
N GLY A 879 11.75 14.45 9.59
CA GLY A 879 13.09 14.92 9.27
C GLY A 879 13.44 16.38 9.62
N VAL A 880 14.73 16.69 9.52
CA VAL A 880 15.30 18.01 9.86
C VAL A 880 14.62 19.16 9.08
N ILE A 881 14.29 18.91 7.81
CA ILE A 881 13.54 19.83 6.96
C ILE A 881 12.02 19.59 7.10
N PRO A 882 11.15 20.61 7.05
CA PRO A 882 9.70 20.39 7.11
C PRO A 882 9.20 19.65 5.86
N ALA A 883 8.76 18.41 5.98
CA ALA A 883 8.30 17.62 4.82
C ALA A 883 6.92 18.10 4.31
N LEU A 884 6.80 18.43 3.02
CA LEU A 884 5.50 18.78 2.42
C LEU A 884 4.66 17.51 2.21
N ILE A 885 3.52 17.42 2.89
CA ILE A 885 2.59 16.29 2.82
C ILE A 885 1.67 16.44 1.61
N SER A 886 1.03 17.61 1.45
CA SER A 886 0.07 17.84 0.36
C SER A 886 -0.12 19.32 0.03
N VAL A 887 -0.55 19.58 -1.21
CA VAL A 887 -0.93 20.90 -1.73
C VAL A 887 -2.22 20.71 -2.52
N ASN A 888 -3.32 20.53 -1.78
CA ASN A 888 -4.60 20.12 -2.34
C ASN A 888 -5.52 21.33 -2.52
N ASP A 889 -6.50 21.20 -3.41
CA ASP A 889 -7.56 22.19 -3.58
C ASP A 889 -8.41 22.36 -2.29
N VAL A 890 -9.07 23.51 -2.13
CA VAL A 890 -9.96 23.78 -0.99
C VAL A 890 -11.40 23.37 -1.37
N PRO A 891 -12.02 22.39 -0.68
CA PRO A 891 -13.35 21.92 -1.06
C PRO A 891 -14.47 22.92 -0.72
N ASP A 892 -15.49 22.95 -1.57
CA ASP A 892 -16.68 23.82 -1.51
C ASP A 892 -16.35 25.34 -1.56
N ASP A 893 -15.36 25.73 -2.38
CA ASP A 893 -14.89 27.12 -2.54
C ASP A 893 -14.89 27.64 -4.00
N GLN A 894 -14.75 28.96 -4.18
CA GLN A 894 -14.76 29.65 -5.48
C GLN A 894 -13.38 29.69 -6.16
N GLY A 895 -12.46 28.82 -5.75
CA GLY A 895 -11.05 28.90 -6.07
C GLY A 895 -10.31 30.04 -5.34
N GLY A 896 -9.07 30.23 -5.76
CA GLY A 896 -8.13 31.21 -5.22
C GLY A 896 -7.19 30.68 -4.14
N TYR A 897 -7.34 29.41 -3.72
CA TYR A 897 -6.64 28.82 -2.57
C TYR A 897 -6.27 27.35 -2.77
N VAL A 898 -5.19 26.93 -2.13
CA VAL A 898 -4.86 25.52 -1.88
C VAL A 898 -4.57 25.32 -0.40
N ASN A 899 -4.95 24.18 0.15
CA ASN A 899 -4.54 23.76 1.48
C ASN A 899 -3.15 23.12 1.42
N VAL A 900 -2.16 23.84 1.92
CA VAL A 900 -0.77 23.39 2.06
C VAL A 900 -0.62 22.73 3.43
N ARG A 901 -0.31 21.43 3.45
CA ARG A 901 -0.06 20.65 4.68
C ARG A 901 1.38 20.14 4.70
N TRP A 902 2.04 20.26 5.84
CA TRP A 902 3.42 19.80 6.05
C TRP A 902 3.61 19.18 7.43
N ALA A 903 4.52 18.21 7.54
CA ALA A 903 5.02 17.73 8.82
C ALA A 903 5.97 18.77 9.41
N ARG A 904 6.03 18.87 10.75
CA ARG A 904 7.02 19.73 11.43
C ARG A 904 8.45 19.29 11.10
N SER A 905 9.38 20.22 11.26
CA SER A 905 10.82 19.89 11.39
C SER A 905 11.07 19.24 12.75
N ALA A 906 11.99 18.28 12.83
CA ALA A 906 12.49 17.68 14.07
C ALA A 906 12.77 18.71 15.18
N TYR A 907 13.29 19.90 14.85
CA TYR A 907 13.67 20.91 15.84
C TYR A 907 12.54 21.84 16.33
N ASP A 908 11.28 21.58 15.94
CA ASP A 908 10.05 22.18 16.51
C ASP A 908 9.49 21.32 17.65
N LEU A 909 10.36 20.94 18.60
CA LEU A 909 10.05 19.97 19.66
C LEU A 909 9.90 20.56 21.07
N ASN A 910 10.39 21.76 21.38
CA ASN A 910 10.26 22.34 22.73
C ASN A 910 10.51 23.86 22.83
N ILE A 911 10.35 24.44 24.03
CA ILE A 911 10.46 25.89 24.32
C ILE A 911 11.82 26.54 23.95
N ASN A 912 12.89 25.76 23.79
CA ASN A 912 14.21 26.23 23.35
C ASN A 912 14.52 25.88 21.88
N GLY A 913 13.53 25.43 21.10
CA GLY A 913 13.69 24.89 19.74
C GLY A 913 14.43 25.83 18.78
N LEU A 914 15.10 25.23 17.80
CA LEU A 914 15.78 26.01 16.76
C LEU A 914 14.76 26.73 15.87
N VAL A 915 13.70 26.04 15.43
CA VAL A 915 12.69 26.61 14.52
C VAL A 915 11.77 27.60 15.27
N THR A 916 11.63 28.81 14.71
CA THR A 916 10.78 29.88 15.24
C THR A 916 9.46 30.04 14.50
N ASN A 917 9.47 29.80 13.17
CA ASN A 917 8.29 29.84 12.32
C ASN A 917 8.53 29.13 10.98
N TYR A 918 7.44 28.66 10.39
CA TYR A 918 7.38 28.21 9.00
C TYR A 918 6.91 29.34 8.09
N VAL A 919 7.53 29.49 6.93
CA VAL A 919 7.15 30.44 5.89
C VAL A 919 6.72 29.66 4.66
N ILE A 920 5.49 29.86 4.23
CA ILE A 920 4.92 29.19 3.05
C ILE A 920 5.23 30.08 1.84
N GLU A 921 5.91 29.51 0.86
CA GLU A 921 6.33 30.19 -0.36
C GLU A 921 5.69 29.54 -1.59
N ARG A 922 5.39 30.35 -2.61
CA ARG A 922 4.78 29.96 -3.87
C ARG A 922 5.56 30.54 -5.05
N SER A 923 5.84 29.74 -6.06
CA SER A 923 6.35 30.18 -7.37
C SER A 923 5.35 29.87 -8.48
N ALA A 924 5.32 30.69 -9.52
CA ALA A 924 4.75 30.29 -10.79
C ALA A 924 5.73 29.37 -11.52
N ILE A 925 5.21 28.36 -12.23
CA ILE A 925 6.03 27.57 -13.16
C ILE A 925 6.28 28.46 -14.39
N THR A 926 7.55 28.84 -14.61
CA THR A 926 7.94 29.62 -15.80
C THR A 926 9.04 28.90 -16.56
N ASP A 927 8.92 28.92 -17.88
CA ASP A 927 9.50 27.94 -18.81
C ASP A 927 11.00 28.15 -19.11
N MET A 928 11.62 29.24 -18.65
CA MET A 928 12.99 29.60 -19.06
C MET A 928 13.90 30.28 -18.01
N ASN A 929 13.50 30.50 -16.75
CA ASN A 929 14.36 31.21 -15.75
C ASN A 929 14.32 30.69 -14.30
N GLY A 930 13.79 29.48 -14.06
CA GLY A 930 13.71 28.88 -12.73
C GLY A 930 12.60 29.46 -11.83
N LEU A 931 12.47 28.91 -10.62
CA LEU A 931 11.36 29.22 -9.71
C LEU A 931 11.65 30.50 -8.90
N ASN A 932 10.78 31.51 -9.06
CA ASN A 932 10.85 32.79 -8.36
C ASN A 932 9.83 32.81 -7.22
N TRP A 933 10.34 32.66 -5.99
CA TRP A 933 9.55 32.41 -4.80
C TRP A 933 8.96 33.67 -4.18
N VAL A 934 7.65 33.63 -3.88
CA VAL A 934 6.91 34.69 -3.20
C VAL A 934 6.32 34.12 -1.91
N VAL A 935 6.58 34.76 -0.78
CA VAL A 935 5.95 34.40 0.51
C VAL A 935 4.44 34.63 0.41
N VAL A 936 3.66 33.57 0.67
CA VAL A 936 2.18 33.60 0.71
C VAL A 936 1.63 33.39 2.11
N GLY A 937 2.43 32.87 3.06
CA GLY A 937 2.01 32.67 4.44
C GLY A 937 3.17 32.60 5.43
N THR A 938 2.86 32.71 6.72
CA THR A 938 3.80 32.45 7.82
C THR A 938 3.02 31.94 9.02
N VAL A 939 3.47 30.82 9.59
CA VAL A 939 2.84 30.16 10.74
C VAL A 939 3.88 29.98 11.84
N PRO A 940 3.63 30.43 13.08
CA PRO A 940 4.56 30.24 14.20
C PRO A 940 4.83 28.77 14.49
N ALA A 941 6.06 28.45 14.90
CA ALA A 941 6.38 27.17 15.52
C ALA A 941 5.66 27.08 16.87
N ILE A 942 4.87 26.02 17.05
CA ILE A 942 4.03 25.74 18.23
C ILE A 942 4.00 24.24 18.57
N HIS A 943 4.97 23.47 18.07
CA HIS A 943 5.15 22.04 18.36
C HIS A 943 4.03 21.10 17.88
N ASN A 944 3.15 21.55 16.97
CA ASN A 944 2.18 20.67 16.30
C ASN A 944 2.92 19.67 15.40
N THR A 945 2.52 18.40 15.39
CA THR A 945 3.11 17.37 14.50
C THR A 945 2.86 17.67 13.02
N VAL A 946 1.64 18.08 12.67
CA VAL A 946 1.25 18.49 11.31
C VAL A 946 0.71 19.91 11.32
N TYR A 947 1.12 20.67 10.31
CA TYR A 947 0.65 22.03 10.03
C TYR A 947 -0.20 22.08 8.76
N ASN A 948 -1.02 23.12 8.66
CA ASN A 948 -2.04 23.30 7.63
C ASN A 948 -2.20 24.81 7.35
N TYR A 949 -2.15 25.24 6.10
CA TYR A 949 -2.30 26.65 5.70
C TYR A 949 -3.01 26.82 4.36
N GLU A 950 -4.10 27.59 4.36
CA GLU A 950 -4.82 28.01 3.15
C GLU A 950 -4.00 29.06 2.38
N ALA A 951 -3.14 28.60 1.48
CA ALA A 951 -2.26 29.44 0.68
C ALA A 951 -3.00 29.93 -0.57
N ARG A 952 -3.01 31.25 -0.80
CA ARG A 952 -3.58 31.82 -2.03
C ARG A 952 -2.80 31.36 -3.26
N THR A 953 -3.50 31.03 -4.35
CA THR A 953 -2.94 30.97 -5.71
C THR A 953 -2.82 32.39 -6.29
N ALA A 954 -2.39 32.53 -7.55
CA ALA A 954 -2.48 33.80 -8.29
C ALA A 954 -3.58 33.82 -9.36
N SER A 955 -4.14 32.65 -9.65
CA SER A 955 -5.21 32.39 -10.61
C SER A 955 -5.68 30.94 -10.44
N ASP A 956 -6.84 30.62 -10.98
CA ASP A 956 -7.50 29.33 -10.79
C ASP A 956 -7.30 28.42 -12.02
N SER A 957 -7.46 27.11 -11.82
CA SER A 957 -7.34 26.15 -12.90
C SER A 957 -8.60 26.13 -13.77
N GLY A 958 -8.53 26.89 -14.86
CA GLY A 958 -9.45 26.69 -15.99
C GLY A 958 -9.38 25.26 -16.52
N SER A 959 -10.40 24.86 -17.29
CA SER A 959 -10.63 23.52 -17.89
C SER A 959 -9.58 23.04 -18.92
N SER A 960 -8.34 23.52 -18.80
CA SER A 960 -7.14 23.14 -19.55
C SER A 960 -5.89 22.98 -18.67
N GLY A 961 -5.99 23.07 -17.33
CA GLY A 961 -4.91 22.75 -16.38
C GLY A 961 -3.78 23.78 -16.23
N ASN A 962 -3.85 24.91 -16.95
CA ASN A 962 -2.73 25.85 -17.14
C ASN A 962 -2.39 26.78 -15.94
N ALA A 963 -2.76 26.41 -14.70
CA ALA A 963 -2.57 27.26 -13.50
C ALA A 963 -1.95 26.53 -12.31
N MET A 964 -1.03 25.59 -12.57
CA MET A 964 -0.22 24.98 -11.50
C MET A 964 0.81 25.95 -10.93
N PHE A 965 0.92 25.98 -9.61
CA PHE A 965 1.94 26.71 -8.86
C PHE A 965 2.80 25.72 -8.07
N SER A 966 4.08 26.02 -7.96
CA SER A 966 5.01 25.28 -7.10
C SER A 966 4.96 25.88 -5.70
N PHE A 967 4.88 25.04 -4.67
CA PHE A 967 4.89 25.46 -3.26
C PHE A 967 6.06 24.81 -2.51
N ARG A 968 6.56 25.51 -1.49
CA ARG A 968 7.50 24.98 -0.49
C ARG A 968 7.25 25.62 0.86
N VAL A 969 7.77 24.99 1.91
CA VAL A 969 7.77 25.50 3.28
C VAL A 969 9.20 25.69 3.76
N SER A 970 9.54 26.90 4.19
CA SER A 970 10.84 27.25 4.76
C SER A 970 10.73 27.34 6.29
N ALA A 971 11.42 26.48 7.04
CA ALA A 971 11.60 26.60 8.47
C ALA A 971 12.72 27.60 8.79
N PHE A 972 12.41 28.65 9.54
CA PHE A 972 13.37 29.67 9.98
C PHE A 972 13.84 29.40 11.39
N THR A 973 15.16 29.35 11.61
CA THR A 973 15.71 29.07 12.94
C THR A 973 16.00 30.34 13.75
N ASN A 974 16.39 30.16 15.01
CA ASN A 974 16.88 31.22 15.87
C ASN A 974 18.32 31.67 15.53
N THR A 975 19.02 30.96 14.63
CA THR A 975 20.31 31.36 14.04
C THR A 975 20.06 32.37 12.90
N PRO A 976 20.56 33.63 12.98
CA PRO A 976 20.24 34.64 11.98
C PRO A 976 20.80 34.34 10.57
N GLY A 977 19.92 33.90 9.67
CA GLY A 977 20.23 33.62 8.25
C GLY A 977 20.21 32.14 7.87
N GLU A 978 20.04 31.24 8.84
CA GLU A 978 19.77 29.82 8.60
C GLU A 978 18.29 29.61 8.23
N THR A 979 18.03 28.73 7.26
CA THR A 979 16.67 28.43 6.79
C THR A 979 16.68 27.08 6.09
N TRP A 980 15.98 26.10 6.67
CA TRP A 980 15.79 24.78 6.07
C TRP A 980 14.50 24.76 5.25
N ARG A 981 14.45 23.99 4.17
CA ARG A 981 13.35 24.05 3.20
C ARG A 981 12.84 22.67 2.85
N SER A 982 11.53 22.54 2.76
CA SER A 982 10.89 21.40 2.12
C SER A 982 11.27 21.28 0.66
N ASP A 983 11.04 20.09 0.11
CA ASP A 983 10.86 19.86 -1.32
C ASP A 983 9.71 20.68 -1.91
N ILE A 984 9.57 20.58 -3.22
CA ILE A 984 8.66 21.39 -4.01
C ILE A 984 7.50 20.51 -4.49
N ARG A 985 6.34 20.59 -3.83
CA ARG A 985 5.09 20.03 -4.38
C ARG A 985 4.38 21.07 -5.24
N ASN A 986 3.86 20.64 -6.37
CA ASN A 986 2.99 21.47 -7.21
C ASN A 986 1.53 21.30 -6.78
N GLY A 987 0.74 22.35 -6.94
CA GLY A 987 -0.71 22.31 -6.73
C GLY A 987 -1.43 23.42 -7.49
N TYR A 988 -2.74 23.26 -7.62
CA TYR A 988 -3.63 24.21 -8.29
C TYR A 988 -4.94 24.31 -7.51
N SER A 989 -5.60 25.46 -7.61
CA SER A 989 -6.94 25.67 -7.05
C SER A 989 -7.98 25.46 -8.14
N VAL A 990 -9.14 24.91 -7.78
CA VAL A 990 -10.30 24.71 -8.65
C VAL A 990 -11.49 25.44 -8.04
N ASP A 991 -12.12 26.33 -8.80
CA ASP A 991 -13.47 26.78 -8.47
C ASP A 991 -14.42 25.58 -8.58
N ASN A 992 -14.86 25.08 -7.43
CA ASN A 992 -15.65 23.86 -7.30
C ASN A 992 -17.06 24.14 -6.70
N LEU A 993 -17.34 25.38 -6.31
CA LEU A 993 -18.59 25.83 -5.71
C LEU A 993 -19.60 26.29 -6.78
N ALA A 994 -20.56 25.42 -7.11
CA ALA A 994 -21.54 25.70 -8.17
C ALA A 994 -22.42 26.96 -7.94
N PRO A 995 -22.62 27.79 -8.99
CA PRO A 995 -23.41 29.03 -8.96
C PRO A 995 -24.79 28.98 -8.27
N LEU A 996 -25.17 30.10 -7.64
CA LEU A 996 -26.52 30.24 -7.07
C LEU A 996 -27.62 30.20 -8.16
N PRO A 997 -28.80 29.63 -7.84
CA PRO A 997 -29.88 29.45 -8.81
C PRO A 997 -30.41 30.79 -9.34
N PRO A 998 -30.56 30.96 -10.67
CA PRO A 998 -31.14 32.16 -11.26
C PRO A 998 -32.54 32.50 -10.72
N GLN A 999 -32.76 33.77 -10.39
CA GLN A 999 -33.96 34.21 -9.67
C GLN A 999 -34.98 34.90 -10.59
N ASN A 1000 -36.27 34.75 -10.24
CA ASN A 1000 -37.41 35.34 -10.94
C ASN A 1000 -37.47 34.97 -12.44
N LEU A 1001 -37.32 33.69 -12.78
CA LEU A 1001 -37.60 33.23 -14.14
C LEU A 1001 -39.08 33.48 -14.45
N THR A 1002 -39.33 34.22 -15.52
CA THR A 1002 -40.67 34.46 -16.08
C THR A 1002 -40.69 34.07 -17.55
N GLY A 1003 -41.87 33.71 -18.06
CA GLY A 1003 -42.09 33.37 -19.45
C GLY A 1003 -43.33 34.05 -20.01
N MET A 1004 -43.31 34.36 -21.31
CA MET A 1004 -44.39 35.02 -22.02
C MET A 1004 -44.57 34.39 -23.42
N LEU A 1005 -45.79 33.98 -23.75
CA LEU A 1005 -46.13 33.56 -25.11
C LEU A 1005 -46.32 34.80 -25.99
N LEU A 1006 -45.49 34.90 -27.02
CA LEU A 1006 -45.61 35.83 -28.15
C LEU A 1006 -46.05 35.05 -29.40
N VAL A 1007 -46.24 35.73 -30.53
CA VAL A 1007 -46.59 35.06 -31.80
C VAL A 1007 -45.48 34.10 -32.21
N ASN A 1008 -45.76 32.79 -32.13
CA ASN A 1008 -44.87 31.67 -32.46
C ASN A 1008 -43.53 31.62 -31.69
N VAL A 1009 -43.42 32.33 -30.55
CA VAL A 1009 -42.20 32.39 -29.72
C VAL A 1009 -42.57 32.42 -28.24
N VAL A 1010 -41.89 31.65 -27.39
CA VAL A 1010 -41.87 31.91 -25.94
C VAL A 1010 -40.63 32.73 -25.62
N ARG A 1011 -40.84 33.93 -25.07
CA ARG A 1011 -39.76 34.72 -24.47
C ARG A 1011 -39.64 34.36 -22.99
N LEU A 1012 -38.42 34.18 -22.52
CA LEU A 1012 -38.05 34.01 -21.12
C LEU A 1012 -37.21 35.22 -20.68
N ASP A 1013 -37.44 35.72 -19.47
CA ASP A 1013 -36.68 36.82 -18.84
C ASP A 1013 -36.43 36.48 -17.35
N TRP A 1014 -35.24 36.80 -16.82
CA TRP A 1014 -34.84 36.51 -15.43
C TRP A 1014 -33.88 37.57 -14.86
N ASN A 1015 -33.58 37.51 -13.55
CA ASN A 1015 -32.62 38.41 -12.92
C ASN A 1015 -31.17 37.95 -13.12
N ALA A 1016 -30.23 38.92 -13.15
CA ALA A 1016 -28.80 38.63 -13.09
C ALA A 1016 -28.43 37.84 -11.81
N ASN A 1017 -27.41 36.99 -11.93
CA ASN A 1017 -26.71 36.42 -10.80
C ASN A 1017 -25.69 37.45 -10.27
N ALA A 1018 -25.27 37.33 -9.01
CA ALA A 1018 -24.40 38.29 -8.34
C ALA A 1018 -22.90 37.89 -8.32
N GLU A 1019 -22.60 36.69 -8.82
CA GLU A 1019 -21.25 36.12 -8.94
C GLU A 1019 -20.43 36.77 -10.07
N ASN A 1020 -19.10 36.84 -9.92
CA ASN A 1020 -18.21 37.65 -10.77
C ASN A 1020 -17.62 36.88 -11.97
N ASP A 1021 -17.78 35.56 -11.93
CA ASP A 1021 -17.17 34.47 -12.69
C ASP A 1021 -18.22 33.74 -13.55
N LEU A 1022 -19.47 34.20 -13.52
CA LEU A 1022 -20.57 33.73 -14.36
C LEU A 1022 -20.22 33.81 -15.86
N ARG A 1023 -20.26 32.66 -16.54
CA ARG A 1023 -20.03 32.52 -17.99
C ARG A 1023 -21.32 32.66 -18.78
N GLN A 1024 -22.36 31.90 -18.42
CA GLN A 1024 -23.61 31.83 -19.18
C GLN A 1024 -24.76 31.25 -18.35
N TYR A 1025 -25.97 31.34 -18.91
CA TYR A 1025 -27.16 30.66 -18.42
C TYR A 1025 -27.50 29.48 -19.32
N ILE A 1026 -27.82 28.32 -18.74
CA ILE A 1026 -28.28 27.13 -19.46
C ILE A 1026 -29.81 27.07 -19.40
N VAL A 1027 -30.47 27.02 -20.56
CA VAL A 1027 -31.94 27.04 -20.66
C VAL A 1027 -32.48 25.63 -20.92
N TYR A 1028 -33.39 25.20 -20.06
CA TYR A 1028 -34.07 23.89 -20.14
C TYR A 1028 -35.56 24.07 -20.47
N ARG A 1029 -36.11 23.09 -21.19
CA ARG A 1029 -37.53 22.96 -21.52
C ARG A 1029 -37.97 21.52 -21.31
N ASN A 1030 -38.96 21.30 -20.46
CA ASN A 1030 -39.43 19.97 -20.03
C ASN A 1030 -38.26 19.08 -19.54
N GLY A 1031 -37.29 19.67 -18.84
CA GLY A 1031 -36.07 19.02 -18.33
C GLY A 1031 -34.92 18.86 -19.34
N ILE A 1032 -35.11 19.19 -20.63
CA ILE A 1032 -34.10 19.03 -21.68
C ILE A 1032 -33.41 20.37 -21.99
N LYS A 1033 -32.08 20.42 -22.03
CA LYS A 1033 -31.30 21.61 -22.45
C LYS A 1033 -31.64 21.98 -23.90
N ILE A 1034 -32.21 23.17 -24.10
CA ILE A 1034 -32.57 23.69 -25.43
C ILE A 1034 -31.63 24.81 -25.93
N GLY A 1035 -30.80 25.37 -25.06
CA GLY A 1035 -29.84 26.39 -25.43
C GLY A 1035 -29.03 26.93 -24.26
N VAL A 1036 -28.28 28.00 -24.56
CA VAL A 1036 -27.57 28.83 -23.57
C VAL A 1036 -27.80 30.31 -23.90
N SER A 1037 -27.64 31.20 -22.92
CA SER A 1037 -27.70 32.65 -23.11
C SER A 1037 -26.63 33.35 -22.27
N GLY A 1038 -25.84 34.23 -22.91
CA GLY A 1038 -24.97 35.20 -22.23
C GLY A 1038 -25.70 36.50 -21.86
N THR A 1039 -27.04 36.48 -21.80
CA THR A 1039 -27.89 37.63 -21.50
C THR A 1039 -29.07 37.20 -20.61
N LEU A 1040 -29.77 38.17 -20.01
CA LEU A 1040 -30.88 37.91 -19.07
C LEU A 1040 -32.22 37.51 -19.74
N PHE A 1041 -32.18 37.06 -20.99
CA PHE A 1041 -33.36 36.60 -21.72
C PHE A 1041 -33.03 35.48 -22.71
N PHE A 1042 -34.06 34.75 -23.14
CA PHE A 1042 -33.99 33.72 -24.19
C PHE A 1042 -35.29 33.70 -24.98
N ASN A 1043 -35.22 33.41 -26.29
CA ASN A 1043 -36.40 33.27 -27.16
C ASN A 1043 -36.45 31.85 -27.71
N ASP A 1044 -37.39 31.03 -27.24
CA ASP A 1044 -37.68 29.74 -27.82
C ASP A 1044 -38.67 29.88 -28.98
N ASN A 1045 -38.15 29.74 -30.20
CA ASN A 1045 -38.91 29.78 -31.46
C ASN A 1045 -39.34 28.37 -31.93
N ALA A 1046 -38.97 27.31 -31.21
CA ALA A 1046 -39.21 25.91 -31.56
C ALA A 1046 -40.44 25.35 -30.83
N ILE A 1047 -41.49 26.17 -30.70
CA ILE A 1047 -42.75 25.82 -30.04
C ILE A 1047 -43.79 25.36 -31.06
N MET A 1048 -44.62 24.39 -30.64
CA MET A 1048 -45.76 23.89 -31.39
C MET A 1048 -47.06 24.36 -30.73
N PRO A 1049 -48.15 24.58 -31.50
CA PRO A 1049 -49.48 24.76 -30.94
C PRO A 1049 -49.99 23.52 -30.19
N ASP A 1050 -51.02 23.73 -29.38
CA ASP A 1050 -51.68 22.70 -28.54
C ASP A 1050 -50.71 21.96 -27.60
N SER A 1051 -49.81 22.71 -26.97
CA SER A 1051 -48.70 22.20 -26.14
C SER A 1051 -48.46 23.04 -24.89
N THR A 1052 -47.98 22.40 -23.83
CA THR A 1052 -47.50 23.05 -22.59
C THR A 1052 -46.01 22.80 -22.41
N TYR A 1053 -45.30 23.84 -22.00
CA TYR A 1053 -43.86 23.86 -21.79
C TYR A 1053 -43.55 24.34 -20.38
N VAL A 1054 -42.67 23.62 -19.67
CA VAL A 1054 -42.10 24.01 -18.39
C VAL A 1054 -40.65 24.39 -18.62
N TYR A 1055 -40.28 25.63 -18.32
CA TYR A 1055 -38.92 26.14 -18.47
C TYR A 1055 -38.24 26.32 -17.11
N THR A 1056 -36.96 26.00 -17.06
CA THR A 1056 -36.05 26.26 -15.94
C THR A 1056 -34.69 26.67 -16.47
N ILE A 1057 -33.91 27.38 -15.67
CA ILE A 1057 -32.58 27.88 -16.06
C ILE A 1057 -31.57 27.59 -14.95
N ALA A 1058 -30.37 27.15 -15.31
CA ALA A 1058 -29.21 27.10 -14.42
C ALA A 1058 -28.21 28.20 -14.77
N ALA A 1059 -27.41 28.63 -13.81
CA ALA A 1059 -26.20 29.41 -14.05
C ALA A 1059 -25.00 28.45 -14.31
N GLU A 1060 -24.04 28.90 -15.12
CA GLU A 1060 -22.77 28.22 -15.40
C GLU A 1060 -21.65 29.25 -15.29
N ASP A 1061 -20.63 28.97 -14.48
CA ASP A 1061 -19.41 29.78 -14.34
C ASP A 1061 -18.38 29.50 -15.45
N ILE A 1062 -17.23 30.19 -15.41
CA ILE A 1062 -16.13 30.02 -16.38
C ILE A 1062 -15.36 28.70 -16.25
N HIS A 1063 -15.44 28.00 -15.13
CA HIS A 1063 -14.76 26.74 -14.85
C HIS A 1063 -15.59 25.54 -15.31
N GLY A 1064 -16.92 25.65 -15.22
CA GLY A 1064 -17.91 24.74 -15.78
C GLY A 1064 -18.93 24.21 -14.78
N ASN A 1065 -18.96 24.69 -13.53
CA ASN A 1065 -19.92 24.20 -12.55
C ASN A 1065 -21.33 24.69 -12.91
N ILE A 1066 -22.32 23.84 -12.70
CA ILE A 1066 -23.71 24.12 -13.09
C ILE A 1066 -24.54 24.29 -11.82
N GLY A 1067 -24.99 25.52 -11.60
CA GLY A 1067 -25.82 25.89 -10.47
C GLY A 1067 -27.18 25.19 -10.44
N SER A 1068 -27.84 25.25 -9.28
CA SER A 1068 -29.20 24.72 -9.14
C SER A 1068 -30.18 25.38 -10.11
N LEU A 1069 -31.24 24.66 -10.48
CA LEU A 1069 -32.29 25.18 -11.35
C LEU A 1069 -33.08 26.31 -10.67
N SER A 1070 -33.46 27.30 -11.47
CA SER A 1070 -34.39 28.38 -11.14
C SER A 1070 -35.78 27.86 -10.72
N ASN A 1071 -36.66 28.78 -10.30
CA ASN A 1071 -38.09 28.51 -10.32
C ASN A 1071 -38.56 28.10 -11.73
N GLU A 1072 -39.63 27.32 -11.81
CA GLU A 1072 -40.28 26.98 -13.08
C GLU A 1072 -41.04 28.18 -13.67
N ALA A 1073 -41.10 28.25 -14.99
CA ALA A 1073 -42.06 29.06 -15.74
C ALA A 1073 -42.86 28.17 -16.70
N VAL A 1074 -44.18 28.12 -16.54
CA VAL A 1074 -45.09 27.23 -17.29
C VAL A 1074 -45.90 28.01 -18.31
N ILE A 1075 -45.81 27.63 -19.59
CA ILE A 1075 -46.47 28.31 -20.71
C ILE A 1075 -47.25 27.31 -21.57
N THR A 1076 -48.50 27.64 -21.88
CA THR A 1076 -49.39 26.82 -22.72
C THR A 1076 -49.82 27.60 -23.97
N TYR A 1077 -49.77 26.95 -25.13
CA TYR A 1077 -50.15 27.49 -26.44
C TYR A 1077 -51.30 26.63 -26.99
N THR A 1078 -52.46 27.22 -27.30
CA THR A 1078 -53.68 26.50 -27.72
C THR A 1078 -54.16 26.88 -29.14
N LEU A 1079 -54.89 25.97 -29.79
CA LEU A 1079 -55.44 26.14 -31.14
C LEU A 1079 -56.91 26.62 -31.15
N SER A 1080 -57.33 27.11 -32.32
CA SER A 1080 -58.69 27.62 -32.59
C SER A 1080 -59.36 26.82 -33.71
N ASN A 1081 -60.66 26.56 -33.60
CA ASN A 1081 -61.45 25.91 -34.65
C ASN A 1081 -62.64 26.78 -35.03
N ILE A 1082 -62.91 26.92 -36.34
CA ILE A 1082 -64.13 27.53 -36.87
C ILE A 1082 -64.95 26.46 -37.57
N TYR A 1083 -66.22 26.31 -37.20
CA TYR A 1083 -67.18 25.49 -37.94
C TYR A 1083 -68.04 26.39 -38.83
N ILE A 1084 -68.19 26.04 -40.11
CA ILE A 1084 -68.92 26.86 -41.07
C ILE A 1084 -69.91 26.01 -41.85
N SER A 1085 -71.20 26.34 -41.76
CA SER A 1085 -72.27 25.70 -42.56
C SER A 1085 -72.38 26.36 -43.93
N ILE A 1086 -72.25 25.57 -45.01
CA ILE A 1086 -72.15 26.01 -46.40
C ILE A 1086 -72.89 25.02 -47.31
N ILE A 1087 -73.74 25.52 -48.21
CA ILE A 1087 -74.38 24.73 -49.27
C ILE A 1087 -74.01 25.33 -50.63
N PRO A 1088 -73.30 24.61 -51.52
CA PRO A 1088 -73.29 24.88 -52.95
C PRO A 1088 -74.69 24.63 -53.53
N GLU A 1089 -75.24 25.58 -54.29
CA GLU A 1089 -76.58 25.46 -54.91
C GLU A 1089 -76.72 24.20 -55.76
N GLY A 1090 -75.82 23.97 -56.72
CA GLY A 1090 -75.98 22.88 -57.69
C GLY A 1090 -75.92 21.49 -57.05
N TYR A 1091 -75.09 21.32 -56.02
CA TYR A 1091 -75.03 20.07 -55.25
C TYR A 1091 -76.26 19.83 -54.37
N TYR A 1092 -77.13 20.82 -54.15
CA TYR A 1092 -78.21 20.72 -53.18
C TYR A 1092 -79.43 19.97 -53.72
N ASN A 1093 -79.55 18.70 -53.31
CA ASN A 1093 -80.67 17.87 -53.71
C ASN A 1093 -81.94 18.20 -52.90
N VAL A 1094 -82.81 19.03 -53.46
CA VAL A 1094 -84.09 19.45 -52.86
C VAL A 1094 -85.02 18.30 -52.46
N SER A 1095 -84.84 17.09 -52.99
CA SER A 1095 -85.65 15.91 -52.66
C SER A 1095 -85.07 15.09 -51.50
N SER A 1096 -83.77 14.77 -51.53
CA SER A 1096 -83.12 14.00 -50.45
C SER A 1096 -82.72 14.87 -49.24
N LYS A 1097 -82.66 16.19 -49.43
CA LYS A 1097 -82.15 17.18 -48.47
C LYS A 1097 -80.66 17.00 -48.13
N LEU A 1098 -79.89 16.38 -49.02
CA LEU A 1098 -78.44 16.18 -48.90
C LEU A 1098 -77.69 16.92 -50.01
N LEU A 1099 -76.38 17.09 -49.84
CA LEU A 1099 -75.51 17.38 -50.98
C LEU A 1099 -75.27 16.09 -51.78
N ASN A 1100 -75.33 16.16 -53.12
CA ASN A 1100 -75.01 15.04 -54.01
C ASN A 1100 -73.57 14.55 -53.78
N MET A 1101 -72.61 15.50 -53.70
CA MET A 1101 -71.21 15.24 -53.38
C MET A 1101 -70.78 15.87 -52.04
N LYS A 1102 -69.83 15.24 -51.34
CA LYS A 1102 -68.99 15.92 -50.33
C LYS A 1102 -67.74 16.45 -51.01
N ASP A 1103 -67.42 17.73 -50.83
CA ASP A 1103 -66.36 18.37 -51.60
C ASP A 1103 -65.58 19.40 -50.78
N THR A 1104 -64.43 19.79 -51.31
CA THR A 1104 -63.42 20.63 -50.66
C THR A 1104 -63.72 22.10 -50.87
N VAL A 1105 -63.75 22.86 -49.78
CA VAL A 1105 -63.93 24.31 -49.77
C VAL A 1105 -62.73 24.99 -49.11
N THR A 1106 -62.36 26.14 -49.67
CA THR A 1106 -61.34 27.02 -49.07
C THR A 1106 -62.05 28.21 -48.43
N THR A 1107 -61.76 28.43 -47.15
CA THR A 1107 -62.19 29.61 -46.39
C THR A 1107 -61.00 30.52 -46.14
N TYR A 1108 -61.17 31.81 -46.40
CA TYR A 1108 -60.21 32.86 -46.03
C TYR A 1108 -60.78 33.73 -44.91
N LEU A 1109 -59.92 34.17 -43.99
CA LEU A 1109 -60.21 35.27 -43.08
C LEU A 1109 -59.60 36.55 -43.66
N HIS A 1110 -60.45 37.51 -44.02
CA HIS A 1110 -60.03 38.83 -44.48
C HIS A 1110 -60.26 39.85 -43.35
N PHE A 1111 -59.40 40.87 -43.22
CA PHE A 1111 -59.67 41.99 -42.30
C PHE A 1111 -61.06 42.59 -42.56
N ASN A 1112 -61.76 43.03 -41.52
CA ASN A 1112 -63.04 43.73 -41.68
C ASN A 1112 -62.93 45.21 -42.10
N VAL A 1113 -61.72 45.68 -42.44
CA VAL A 1113 -61.41 47.05 -42.89
C VAL A 1113 -60.61 47.05 -44.20
N THR A 1114 -60.91 47.99 -45.08
CA THR A 1114 -60.23 48.17 -46.37
C THR A 1114 -58.71 48.34 -46.16
N PRO A 1115 -57.83 47.70 -46.96
CA PRO A 1115 -58.07 46.98 -48.23
C PRO A 1115 -58.57 45.52 -48.09
N TYR A 1116 -59.02 45.08 -46.91
CA TYR A 1116 -59.55 43.72 -46.69
C TYR A 1116 -58.57 42.60 -47.05
N ASN A 1117 -57.27 42.77 -46.72
CA ASN A 1117 -56.26 41.75 -46.97
C ASN A 1117 -56.62 40.41 -46.29
N VAL A 1118 -56.28 39.30 -46.96
CA VAL A 1118 -56.23 37.97 -46.36
C VAL A 1118 -55.26 37.99 -45.17
N ILE A 1119 -55.70 37.41 -44.05
CA ILE A 1119 -54.91 37.22 -42.84
C ILE A 1119 -54.54 35.75 -42.64
N ASP A 1120 -55.45 34.83 -42.94
CA ASP A 1120 -55.19 33.39 -42.87
C ASP A 1120 -56.18 32.61 -43.76
N SER A 1121 -55.85 31.37 -44.09
CA SER A 1121 -56.64 30.52 -45.00
C SER A 1121 -56.69 29.07 -44.52
N ALA A 1122 -57.86 28.45 -44.58
CA ALA A 1122 -58.09 27.07 -44.19
C ALA A 1122 -58.90 26.31 -45.23
N VAL A 1123 -58.60 25.02 -45.39
CA VAL A 1123 -59.30 24.11 -46.32
C VAL A 1123 -60.03 23.04 -45.50
N SER A 1124 -61.26 22.71 -45.88
CA SER A 1124 -62.05 21.64 -45.25
C SER A 1124 -63.01 21.00 -46.25
N VAL A 1125 -63.46 19.78 -45.94
CA VAL A 1125 -64.50 19.08 -46.72
C VAL A 1125 -65.85 19.32 -46.07
N ILE A 1126 -66.84 19.73 -46.84
CA ILE A 1126 -68.22 19.90 -46.35
C ILE A 1126 -68.88 18.54 -46.14
N ASP A 1127 -69.52 18.35 -44.98
CA ASP A 1127 -70.35 17.19 -44.72
C ASP A 1127 -71.74 17.29 -45.41
N SER A 1128 -72.11 16.30 -46.22
CA SER A 1128 -73.35 16.32 -47.02
C SER A 1128 -74.67 16.23 -46.24
N VAL A 1129 -74.64 16.00 -44.92
CA VAL A 1129 -75.83 15.89 -44.06
C VAL A 1129 -76.02 17.14 -43.19
N SER A 1130 -74.92 17.64 -42.61
CA SER A 1130 -74.90 18.79 -41.70
C SER A 1130 -74.50 20.11 -42.36
N TYR A 1131 -73.93 20.04 -43.58
CA TYR A 1131 -73.37 21.16 -44.36
C TYR A 1131 -72.18 21.86 -43.70
N ILE A 1132 -71.64 21.31 -42.61
CA ILE A 1132 -70.53 21.90 -41.86
C ILE A 1132 -69.18 21.45 -42.43
N GLY A 1133 -68.30 22.41 -42.69
CA GLY A 1133 -66.85 22.20 -42.75
C GLY A 1133 -66.18 22.64 -41.44
N SER A 1134 -65.06 22.01 -41.08
CA SER A 1134 -64.26 22.36 -39.89
C SER A 1134 -62.91 22.94 -40.31
N PHE A 1135 -62.73 24.23 -40.06
CA PHE A 1135 -61.65 25.06 -40.57
C PHE A 1135 -60.70 25.47 -39.43
N LYS A 1136 -59.40 25.29 -39.64
CA LYS A 1136 -58.35 25.57 -38.64
C LYS A 1136 -57.47 26.71 -39.12
N PHE A 1137 -57.39 27.76 -38.32
CA PHE A 1137 -56.60 28.96 -38.59
C PHE A 1137 -55.49 29.06 -37.53
N PHE A 1138 -54.28 29.32 -37.99
CA PHE A 1138 -53.04 29.26 -37.22
C PHE A 1138 -52.38 30.65 -37.05
N ASN A 1139 -52.67 31.58 -37.96
CA ASN A 1139 -52.00 32.88 -38.08
C ASN A 1139 -52.90 34.07 -37.72
N ALA A 1140 -54.22 33.87 -37.63
CA ALA A 1140 -55.18 34.93 -37.31
C ALA A 1140 -55.09 35.38 -35.83
N PRO A 1141 -54.80 36.66 -35.53
CA PRO A 1141 -54.89 37.20 -34.18
C PRO A 1141 -56.35 37.53 -33.81
N ASN A 1142 -56.63 37.82 -32.54
CA ASN A 1142 -57.97 38.21 -32.09
C ASN A 1142 -58.46 39.49 -32.83
N GLY A 1143 -59.65 39.46 -33.42
CA GLY A 1143 -60.16 40.55 -34.25
C GLY A 1143 -61.50 40.29 -34.92
N ASN A 1144 -61.99 41.25 -35.71
CA ASN A 1144 -63.12 41.05 -36.62
C ASN A 1144 -62.60 40.70 -38.01
N TYR A 1145 -63.16 39.65 -38.62
CA TYR A 1145 -62.82 39.22 -39.97
C TYR A 1145 -64.06 38.95 -40.81
N TYR A 1146 -63.98 39.25 -42.11
CA TYR A 1146 -64.90 38.65 -43.07
C TYR A 1146 -64.45 37.21 -43.33
N ILE A 1147 -65.41 36.30 -43.25
CA ILE A 1147 -65.24 34.89 -43.62
C ILE A 1147 -65.60 34.79 -45.11
N VAL A 1148 -64.65 34.38 -45.95
CA VAL A 1148 -64.81 34.37 -47.41
C VAL A 1148 -64.67 32.96 -47.94
N ILE A 1149 -65.70 32.50 -48.66
CA ILE A 1149 -65.84 31.13 -49.16
C ILE A 1149 -65.51 31.08 -50.65
N LYS A 1150 -64.65 30.12 -51.04
CA LYS A 1150 -64.43 29.70 -52.42
C LYS A 1150 -64.59 28.17 -52.56
N HIS A 1151 -65.31 27.75 -53.58
CA HIS A 1151 -65.48 26.35 -54.02
C HIS A 1151 -65.26 26.26 -55.53
N ARG A 1152 -65.03 25.05 -56.07
CA ARG A 1152 -64.58 24.84 -57.46
C ARG A 1152 -65.58 25.22 -58.55
N ASN A 1153 -66.86 25.40 -58.22
CA ASN A 1153 -67.93 25.77 -59.17
C ASN A 1153 -68.93 26.80 -58.60
N THR A 1154 -68.62 27.44 -57.46
CA THR A 1154 -69.48 28.48 -56.87
C THR A 1154 -68.83 29.85 -56.86
N ILE A 1155 -69.68 30.87 -56.82
CA ILE A 1155 -69.23 32.26 -56.71
C ILE A 1155 -68.59 32.55 -55.34
N GLU A 1156 -67.58 33.42 -55.32
CA GLU A 1156 -66.93 33.86 -54.08
C GLU A 1156 -67.95 34.59 -53.18
N THR A 1157 -68.09 34.13 -51.93
CA THR A 1157 -69.12 34.64 -51.00
C THR A 1157 -68.52 35.09 -49.68
N TRP A 1158 -68.76 36.35 -49.34
CA TRP A 1158 -68.30 37.00 -48.11
C TRP A 1158 -69.39 36.94 -47.03
N SER A 1159 -69.02 36.78 -45.76
CA SER A 1159 -69.93 36.86 -44.63
C SER A 1159 -70.59 38.24 -44.48
N ARG A 1160 -71.69 38.30 -43.72
CA ARG A 1160 -72.47 39.52 -43.46
C ARG A 1160 -71.62 40.74 -43.06
N SER A 1161 -72.16 41.92 -43.36
CA SER A 1161 -71.53 43.22 -43.09
C SER A 1161 -71.10 43.39 -41.63
N GLY A 1162 -69.87 43.85 -41.43
CA GLY A 1162 -69.22 44.06 -40.13
C GLY A 1162 -68.13 43.05 -39.77
N GLY A 1163 -68.23 41.82 -40.29
CA GLY A 1163 -67.33 40.70 -39.96
C GLY A 1163 -67.62 40.05 -38.59
N GLU A 1164 -67.05 38.88 -38.36
CA GLU A 1164 -67.23 38.07 -37.16
C GLU A 1164 -66.06 38.18 -36.17
N GLN A 1165 -66.37 38.17 -34.87
CA GLN A 1165 -65.38 38.18 -33.78
C GLN A 1165 -64.65 36.85 -33.67
N PHE A 1166 -63.41 36.80 -34.15
CA PHE A 1166 -62.49 35.68 -33.92
C PHE A 1166 -61.65 35.93 -32.66
N VAL A 1167 -61.58 34.92 -31.79
CA VAL A 1167 -60.77 34.92 -30.57
C VAL A 1167 -59.95 33.63 -30.53
N SER A 1168 -58.63 33.76 -30.54
CA SER A 1168 -57.71 32.62 -30.53
C SER A 1168 -57.86 31.79 -29.26
N GLY A 1169 -57.75 30.47 -29.39
CA GLY A 1169 -57.99 29.51 -28.31
C GLY A 1169 -59.47 29.24 -28.03
N THR A 1170 -60.39 29.69 -28.89
CA THR A 1170 -61.84 29.46 -28.76
C THR A 1170 -62.45 28.80 -30.00
N VAL A 1171 -63.74 28.43 -29.91
CA VAL A 1171 -64.51 27.86 -31.02
C VAL A 1171 -65.48 28.89 -31.56
N MET A 1172 -65.40 29.18 -32.86
CA MET A 1172 -66.38 29.97 -33.61
C MET A 1172 -67.31 29.04 -34.40
N ASN A 1173 -68.57 29.45 -34.57
CA ASN A 1173 -69.50 28.83 -35.52
C ASN A 1173 -70.10 29.93 -36.42
N TYR A 1174 -70.20 29.68 -37.72
CA TYR A 1174 -70.87 30.56 -38.68
C TYR A 1174 -71.78 29.76 -39.63
N ASP A 1175 -72.91 30.32 -40.05
CA ASP A 1175 -73.94 29.57 -40.81
C ASP A 1175 -74.53 30.42 -41.92
N PHE A 1176 -73.97 30.29 -43.14
CA PHE A 1176 -74.48 30.91 -44.35
C PHE A 1176 -75.88 30.40 -44.73
N THR A 1177 -76.19 29.13 -44.42
CA THR A 1177 -77.42 28.46 -44.88
C THR A 1177 -78.69 29.01 -44.22
N SER A 1178 -78.54 29.66 -43.05
CA SER A 1178 -79.65 30.14 -42.21
C SER A 1178 -80.44 31.33 -42.75
N SER A 1179 -79.83 32.22 -43.54
CA SER A 1179 -80.48 33.40 -44.14
C SER A 1179 -79.61 33.98 -45.26
N SER A 1180 -80.21 34.49 -46.34
CA SER A 1180 -79.47 35.23 -47.38
C SER A 1180 -78.64 36.38 -46.78
N THR A 1181 -79.13 37.03 -45.72
CA THR A 1181 -78.43 38.11 -45.00
C THR A 1181 -77.14 37.69 -44.30
N GLN A 1182 -76.77 36.41 -44.31
CA GLN A 1182 -75.47 35.92 -43.85
C GLN A 1182 -74.38 36.06 -44.92
N ALA A 1183 -74.76 36.27 -46.19
CA ALA A 1183 -73.85 36.74 -47.22
C ALA A 1183 -73.86 38.27 -47.29
N TYR A 1184 -72.72 38.88 -47.62
CA TYR A 1184 -72.66 40.31 -47.95
C TYR A 1184 -73.55 40.60 -49.16
N GLY A 1185 -74.22 41.76 -49.16
CA GLY A 1185 -75.23 42.11 -50.17
C GLY A 1185 -76.47 41.20 -50.21
N SER A 1186 -76.56 40.18 -49.34
CA SER A 1186 -77.50 39.05 -49.45
C SER A 1186 -77.28 38.15 -50.68
N ASN A 1187 -76.03 37.97 -51.12
CA ASN A 1187 -75.64 37.25 -52.34
C ASN A 1187 -75.76 35.71 -52.27
N MET A 1188 -76.96 35.19 -51.97
CA MET A 1188 -77.27 33.76 -51.92
C MET A 1188 -78.71 33.47 -52.36
N ILE A 1189 -78.91 32.33 -53.02
CA ILE A 1189 -80.24 31.86 -53.46
C ILE A 1189 -80.94 31.06 -52.36
N GLN A 1190 -82.28 31.10 -52.32
CA GLN A 1190 -83.08 30.24 -51.44
C GLN A 1190 -83.38 28.91 -52.14
N VAL A 1191 -82.75 27.82 -51.69
CA VAL A 1191 -82.93 26.46 -52.24
C VAL A 1191 -84.03 25.66 -51.54
N ASP A 1192 -84.46 26.06 -50.34
CA ASP A 1192 -85.52 25.34 -49.61
C ASP A 1192 -86.45 26.29 -48.84
N THR A 1193 -87.68 25.83 -48.60
CA THR A 1193 -88.75 26.58 -47.93
C THR A 1193 -89.19 25.95 -46.61
N SER A 1194 -88.87 24.68 -46.34
CA SER A 1194 -89.19 24.03 -45.07
C SER A 1194 -88.24 22.86 -44.75
N PRO A 1195 -87.22 23.06 -43.89
CA PRO A 1195 -86.78 24.35 -43.33
C PRO A 1195 -86.32 25.31 -44.43
N VAL A 1196 -86.38 26.62 -44.17
CA VAL A 1196 -85.79 27.62 -45.07
C VAL A 1196 -84.29 27.41 -45.12
N ARG A 1197 -83.71 27.33 -46.32
CA ARG A 1197 -82.27 27.18 -46.54
C ARG A 1197 -81.79 28.04 -47.70
N PHE A 1198 -80.62 28.62 -47.53
CA PHE A 1198 -79.90 29.39 -48.54
C PHE A 1198 -78.64 28.65 -48.97
N ALA A 1199 -78.25 28.89 -50.23
CA ALA A 1199 -77.07 28.31 -50.86
C ALA A 1199 -76.26 29.39 -51.59
N ILE A 1200 -74.97 29.12 -51.75
CA ILE A 1200 -74.10 29.93 -52.59
C ILE A 1200 -74.39 29.57 -54.05
N TYR A 1201 -74.60 30.60 -54.87
CA TYR A 1201 -74.86 30.46 -56.31
C TYR A 1201 -73.76 29.64 -57.00
N SER A 1202 -74.17 28.68 -57.83
CA SER A 1202 -73.27 27.81 -58.59
C SER A 1202 -73.26 28.17 -60.08
N GLY A 1203 -72.12 27.95 -60.75
CA GLY A 1203 -71.89 28.31 -62.14
C GLY A 1203 -70.79 29.34 -62.39
N ASP A 1204 -70.00 29.72 -61.37
CA ASP A 1204 -68.75 30.48 -61.56
C ASP A 1204 -67.63 29.46 -61.81
N ILE A 1205 -67.50 29.04 -63.08
CA ILE A 1205 -66.64 27.93 -63.54
C ILE A 1205 -65.23 28.45 -63.79
N ASN A 1206 -65.14 29.61 -64.42
CA ASN A 1206 -63.89 30.25 -64.80
C ASN A 1206 -63.18 30.88 -63.56
N GLN A 1207 -63.93 31.21 -62.49
CA GLN A 1207 -63.49 31.85 -61.23
C GLN A 1207 -63.08 33.33 -61.37
N ASP A 1208 -63.71 34.08 -62.28
CA ASP A 1208 -63.54 35.54 -62.47
C ASP A 1208 -64.44 36.40 -61.56
N GLY A 1209 -65.46 35.79 -60.93
CA GLY A 1209 -66.38 36.46 -60.02
C GLY A 1209 -67.69 36.97 -60.65
N THR A 1210 -67.98 36.56 -61.88
CA THR A 1210 -69.27 36.70 -62.55
C THR A 1210 -69.76 35.31 -63.00
N ILE A 1211 -71.08 35.10 -63.02
CA ILE A 1211 -71.67 33.95 -63.73
C ILE A 1211 -72.23 34.50 -65.04
N ASP A 1212 -71.65 34.08 -66.15
CA ASP A 1212 -71.77 34.78 -67.43
C ASP A 1212 -71.87 33.80 -68.64
N ALA A 1213 -71.98 34.34 -69.85
CA ALA A 1213 -72.05 33.53 -71.07
C ALA A 1213 -70.78 32.70 -71.34
N SER A 1214 -69.65 33.02 -70.72
CA SER A 1214 -68.40 32.23 -70.79
C SER A 1214 -68.48 30.95 -69.97
N ASP A 1215 -68.92 31.01 -68.71
CA ASP A 1215 -69.16 29.81 -67.88
C ASP A 1215 -70.22 28.89 -68.49
N LEU A 1216 -71.29 29.49 -69.03
CA LEU A 1216 -72.32 28.75 -69.76
C LEU A 1216 -71.73 28.09 -71.01
N SER A 1217 -70.81 28.76 -71.72
CA SER A 1217 -70.13 28.17 -72.87
C SER A 1217 -69.20 27.03 -72.47
N GLU A 1218 -68.46 27.11 -71.35
CA GLU A 1218 -67.64 25.99 -70.87
C GLU A 1218 -68.52 24.79 -70.48
N THR A 1219 -69.62 25.03 -69.78
CA THR A 1219 -70.56 23.98 -69.32
C THR A 1219 -71.32 23.33 -70.47
N ASP A 1220 -71.83 24.10 -71.45
CA ASP A 1220 -72.54 23.57 -72.63
C ASP A 1220 -71.60 22.79 -73.56
N ASN A 1221 -70.34 23.21 -73.72
CA ASN A 1221 -69.34 22.43 -74.45
C ASN A 1221 -69.06 21.08 -73.76
N ASP A 1222 -68.89 21.05 -72.44
CA ASP A 1222 -68.62 19.80 -71.72
C ASP A 1222 -69.86 18.87 -71.68
N ALA A 1223 -71.08 19.44 -71.57
CA ALA A 1223 -72.33 18.69 -71.68
C ALA A 1223 -72.50 18.07 -73.09
N PHE A 1224 -72.24 18.85 -74.14
CA PHE A 1224 -72.27 18.36 -75.53
C PHE A 1224 -71.25 17.23 -75.77
N ASN A 1225 -70.07 17.30 -75.13
CA ASN A 1225 -69.05 16.25 -75.20
C ASN A 1225 -69.31 15.09 -74.21
N SER A 1226 -70.33 15.18 -73.36
CA SER A 1226 -70.67 14.19 -72.31
C SER A 1226 -69.49 13.90 -71.38
N VAL A 1227 -68.86 14.96 -70.86
CA VAL A 1227 -67.79 14.88 -69.87
C VAL A 1227 -68.31 14.32 -68.55
N SER A 1228 -67.46 13.58 -67.82
CA SER A 1228 -67.84 12.87 -66.59
C SER A 1228 -66.70 12.80 -65.58
N GLY A 1229 -67.04 12.78 -64.29
CA GLY A 1229 -66.13 12.78 -63.14
C GLY A 1229 -65.81 14.20 -62.62
N TYR A 1230 -64.80 14.30 -61.76
CA TYR A 1230 -64.48 15.52 -60.99
C TYR A 1230 -63.90 16.69 -61.83
N VAL A 1231 -64.76 17.32 -62.64
CA VAL A 1231 -64.49 18.55 -63.43
C VAL A 1231 -65.28 19.74 -62.87
N ARG A 1232 -64.89 20.99 -63.15
CA ARG A 1232 -65.61 22.16 -62.60
C ARG A 1232 -67.02 22.34 -63.18
N THR A 1233 -67.18 21.95 -64.43
CA THR A 1233 -68.41 21.94 -65.24
C THR A 1233 -69.45 20.91 -64.75
N ASP A 1234 -69.06 19.99 -63.87
CA ASP A 1234 -69.98 19.23 -63.02
C ASP A 1234 -70.43 20.16 -61.87
N VAL A 1235 -71.56 20.82 -62.08
CA VAL A 1235 -72.18 21.82 -61.20
C VAL A 1235 -73.15 21.14 -60.23
N THR A 1236 -73.79 20.05 -60.67
CA THR A 1236 -74.74 19.25 -59.91
C THR A 1236 -74.07 18.27 -58.93
N GLY A 1237 -72.82 17.88 -59.17
CA GLY A 1237 -72.06 16.96 -58.32
C GLY A 1237 -72.53 15.51 -58.44
N ASP A 1238 -72.95 15.06 -59.63
CA ASP A 1238 -73.50 13.72 -59.88
C ASP A 1238 -72.61 12.79 -60.73
N ASP A 1239 -71.37 13.22 -60.97
CA ASP A 1239 -70.34 12.63 -61.84
C ASP A 1239 -70.58 12.77 -63.36
N PHE A 1240 -71.61 13.51 -63.82
CA PHE A 1240 -71.82 13.80 -65.25
C PHE A 1240 -72.02 15.30 -65.50
N VAL A 1241 -71.55 15.79 -66.65
CA VAL A 1241 -71.91 17.12 -67.17
C VAL A 1241 -73.05 16.95 -68.18
N ASP A 1242 -74.20 17.54 -67.86
CA ASP A 1242 -75.50 17.25 -68.45
C ASP A 1242 -76.33 18.55 -68.60
N ALA A 1243 -77.55 18.47 -69.12
CA ALA A 1243 -78.46 19.60 -69.21
C ALA A 1243 -78.86 20.18 -67.84
N GLY A 1244 -78.71 19.41 -66.75
CA GLY A 1244 -78.85 19.87 -65.37
C GLY A 1244 -77.86 20.97 -65.02
N ASP A 1245 -76.56 20.73 -65.24
CA ASP A 1245 -75.49 21.69 -64.98
C ASP A 1245 -75.65 22.96 -65.80
N VAL A 1246 -75.83 22.79 -67.12
CA VAL A 1246 -76.08 23.88 -68.07
C VAL A 1246 -77.27 24.74 -67.62
N SER A 1247 -78.34 24.12 -67.09
CA SER A 1247 -79.51 24.86 -66.61
C SER A 1247 -79.23 25.71 -65.37
N ILE A 1248 -78.32 25.29 -64.47
CA ILE A 1248 -77.97 26.09 -63.29
C ILE A 1248 -77.16 27.32 -63.73
N VAL A 1249 -76.18 27.13 -64.61
CA VAL A 1249 -75.35 28.23 -65.13
C VAL A 1249 -76.18 29.21 -65.96
N ASP A 1250 -77.06 28.74 -66.85
CA ASP A 1250 -77.95 29.60 -67.66
C ASP A 1250 -78.90 30.43 -66.80
N ASN A 1251 -79.53 29.82 -65.79
CA ASN A 1251 -80.41 30.55 -64.86
C ASN A 1251 -79.65 31.64 -64.09
N ASN A 1252 -78.42 31.36 -63.64
CA ASN A 1252 -77.63 32.32 -62.86
C ASN A 1252 -76.96 33.40 -63.71
N ALA A 1253 -76.56 33.07 -64.95
CA ALA A 1253 -76.11 34.04 -65.94
C ALA A 1253 -77.26 34.99 -66.37
N TYR A 1254 -78.46 34.45 -66.59
CA TYR A 1254 -79.67 35.24 -66.85
C TYR A 1254 -80.00 36.19 -65.69
N ASN A 1255 -79.81 35.74 -64.45
CA ASN A 1255 -79.97 36.56 -63.24
C ASN A 1255 -78.81 37.57 -63.02
N SER A 1256 -77.75 37.56 -63.84
CA SER A 1256 -76.57 38.43 -63.73
C SER A 1256 -75.86 38.34 -62.36
N VAL A 1257 -75.71 37.13 -61.85
CA VAL A 1257 -75.08 36.86 -60.55
C VAL A 1257 -73.58 37.23 -60.58
N SER A 1258 -73.12 37.95 -59.58
CA SER A 1258 -71.74 38.46 -59.46
C SER A 1258 -71.29 38.51 -57.99
N VAL A 1259 -69.98 38.54 -57.74
CA VAL A 1259 -69.40 38.64 -56.40
C VAL A 1259 -69.74 40.01 -55.79
N VAL A 1260 -70.29 40.02 -54.57
CA VAL A 1260 -70.58 41.25 -53.83
C VAL A 1260 -69.59 41.41 -52.67
N LEU A 1261 -68.69 42.38 -52.81
CA LEU A 1261 -67.63 42.70 -51.85
C LEU A 1261 -68.04 43.77 -50.81
N PRO A 1262 -67.36 43.87 -49.64
CA PRO A 1262 -67.78 44.77 -48.56
C PRO A 1262 -67.65 46.30 -48.77
#